data_AF-A0A8A3PGA3-F1
#
_entry.id   AF-A0A8A3PGA3-F1
#
_cell.length_a   1.000
_cell.length_b   1.000
_cell.length_c   1.000
_cell.angle_alpha   90.00
_cell.angle_beta   90.00
_cell.angle_gamma   90.00
#
_symmetry.space_group_name_H-M   'P 1'
#
loop_
_entity.id
_entity.type
_entity.pdbx_description
1 polymer ?
#
loop_
_entity_poly.entity_id
_entity_poly.type
_entity_poly.pdbx_seq_one_letter_code
_entity_poly.pdbx_strand_id
1 'polypeptide(L)'
;MPYHARSDVLSAQVISGGLEDPRAAEQESFMTRMSCRDLNDFISNTTEFSPLDPGFNRASHESMQISEWQTKLDQILSRSKEIKLPLNKENGVDKPLSNFIPGPVTTGGLSRSPAFDCLPVVSHWAERTGEPSAPDPAATVRISSTWEATHVIGEGATMHCPLGAPCWSLKTHGTSPVDPGSNKFSQEYLSQTKTLVTTVALPLRIDTPQTGGVLSAATQISWMRNARVADTVDCSMGMLLDAAELLTARNKAIATGTPEILAFAEVREVTMPTWCSARKPLPPKLSGVAISTDSTTADIIASECCEGPLLNNSIFSLTLGHSRGIYGGSISALWALMDSAFLIDYSIGKDNPELSEKIATGFAEVAAIAEASTSAGPHITDTRIIKGCTYSCLRQKVILEDENQISSRPCVVVWNDLARLARFKVADGVFCHFYHDGGGGEYMAAIAGLGLAVHDWIDLGADVTSGEISNIIPSLTGGSLEEEPLAEMYSRLVGALIWYRNNDPYNPAALSLMVTNWWHFANCRHRPVSLLGRTDLDAVTSGIAATVPEGRPSLEHFRACGTKVERSERPLANAEARLQSLLSSDPLPETRAVIDLLISPILNYVKGADSLPFENEYLGAVLAAMIGRNHAQKIEELWDLALVLWESGAMWAVGVAGLCYTHNGKSNCDRARDDFSEATWG
;
A
#
# COMPACT_ATOMS: atom_id res chain seq x y z
N MET A 1 -25.10 -6.25 17.98
CA MET A 1 -25.05 -7.46 18.83
C MET A 1 -24.13 -8.46 18.15
N PRO A 2 -23.13 -9.06 18.83
CA PRO A 2 -22.25 -10.04 18.21
C PRO A 2 -23.02 -11.30 17.78
N TYR A 3 -22.53 -12.00 16.76
CA TYR A 3 -23.15 -13.24 16.28
C TYR A 3 -22.48 -14.49 16.86
N HIS A 4 -23.24 -15.57 16.97
CA HIS A 4 -22.72 -16.86 17.44
C HIS A 4 -21.98 -17.58 16.30
N ALA A 5 -20.69 -17.29 16.17
CA ALA A 5 -19.79 -17.81 15.14
C ALA A 5 -19.66 -19.33 15.16
N ARG A 6 -19.97 -20.03 16.26
CA ARG A 6 -19.98 -21.50 16.34
C ARG A 6 -21.34 -22.16 16.05
N SER A 7 -22.37 -21.39 15.67
CA SER A 7 -23.70 -21.95 15.32
C SER A 7 -23.66 -22.63 13.95
N ASP A 8 -24.26 -23.81 13.80
CA ASP A 8 -24.30 -24.51 12.50
C ASP A 8 -25.16 -23.77 11.47
N VAL A 9 -26.17 -23.03 11.94
CA VAL A 9 -27.01 -22.17 11.10
C VAL A 9 -26.59 -20.72 11.29
N LEU A 10 -26.09 -20.09 10.22
CA LEU A 10 -25.74 -18.67 10.19
C LEU A 10 -26.89 -17.86 9.59
N SER A 11 -27.19 -16.70 10.15
CA SER A 11 -28.20 -15.80 9.58
C SER A 11 -27.65 -15.08 8.34
N ALA A 12 -28.54 -14.56 7.49
CA ALA A 12 -28.15 -13.78 6.31
C ALA A 12 -27.24 -12.58 6.66
N GLN A 13 -27.50 -11.92 7.79
CA GLN A 13 -26.69 -10.81 8.28
C GLN A 13 -25.25 -11.23 8.62
N VAL A 14 -25.06 -12.45 9.13
CA VAL A 14 -23.71 -13.03 9.39
C VAL A 14 -23.01 -13.37 8.08
N ILE A 15 -23.77 -13.85 7.10
CA ILE A 15 -23.23 -14.15 5.79
C ILE A 15 -22.82 -12.86 5.07
N SER A 16 -23.50 -11.74 5.25
CA SER A 16 -23.12 -10.45 4.66
C SER A 16 -22.18 -9.58 5.51
N GLY A 17 -22.01 -9.89 6.80
CA GLY A 17 -21.23 -9.07 7.72
C GLY A 17 -21.89 -7.73 8.09
N GLY A 18 -23.18 -7.57 7.74
CA GLY A 18 -23.88 -6.29 7.84
C GLY A 18 -23.40 -5.24 6.83
N LEU A 19 -22.75 -5.66 5.75
CA LEU A 19 -22.21 -4.80 4.69
C LEU A 19 -23.11 -4.83 3.44
N GLU A 20 -22.99 -3.79 2.62
CA GLU A 20 -23.65 -3.69 1.32
C GLU A 20 -22.59 -3.56 0.22
N ASP A 21 -22.77 -4.30 -0.88
CA ASP A 21 -21.92 -4.19 -2.06
C ASP A 21 -22.75 -3.66 -3.24
N PRO A 22 -22.80 -2.32 -3.43
CA PRO A 22 -23.64 -1.71 -4.45
C PRO A 22 -23.14 -1.94 -5.89
N ARG A 23 -22.01 -2.64 -6.07
CA ARG A 23 -21.38 -3.06 -7.34
C ARG A 23 -21.68 -2.21 -8.57
N ALA A 24 -20.69 -1.46 -9.04
CA ALA A 24 -20.74 -0.78 -10.34
C ALA A 24 -21.95 0.15 -10.61
N ALA A 25 -22.83 0.37 -9.63
CA ALA A 25 -23.73 1.51 -9.64
C ALA A 25 -22.88 2.77 -9.43
N GLU A 26 -22.93 3.70 -10.37
CA GLU A 26 -22.31 5.01 -10.27
C GLU A 26 -22.85 5.71 -9.03
N GLN A 27 -22.14 5.57 -7.90
CA GLN A 27 -22.43 6.35 -6.71
C GLN A 27 -22.30 7.80 -7.17
N GLU A 28 -23.35 8.60 -7.03
CA GLU A 28 -23.38 9.98 -7.54
C GLU A 28 -22.19 10.80 -7.03
N SER A 29 -21.74 10.51 -5.80
CA SER A 29 -20.55 11.07 -5.20
C SER A 29 -19.30 10.91 -6.07
N PHE A 30 -19.16 9.82 -6.83
CA PHE A 30 -17.99 9.55 -7.66
C PHE A 30 -17.79 10.56 -8.80
N MET A 31 -18.86 11.26 -9.20
CA MET A 31 -18.81 12.26 -10.27
C MET A 31 -18.48 13.68 -9.77
N THR A 32 -18.41 13.87 -8.45
CA THR A 32 -18.15 15.17 -7.82
C THR A 32 -16.66 15.36 -7.50
N ARG A 33 -16.26 16.60 -7.18
CA ARG A 33 -14.86 16.90 -6.81
C ARG A 33 -14.52 16.20 -5.50
N MET A 34 -13.34 15.59 -5.43
CA MET A 34 -12.79 15.01 -4.21
C MET A 34 -12.19 16.10 -3.32
N SER A 35 -12.52 16.09 -2.03
CA SER A 35 -12.00 17.03 -1.05
C SER A 35 -12.04 16.41 0.34
N CYS A 36 -11.19 16.90 1.25
CA CYS A 36 -11.26 16.58 2.68
C CYS A 36 -10.63 17.72 3.50
N ARG A 37 -10.84 17.70 4.82
CA ARG A 37 -10.29 18.70 5.75
C ARG A 37 -8.79 18.92 5.54
N ASP A 38 -7.99 17.85 5.58
CA ASP A 38 -6.54 17.96 5.53
C ASP A 38 -6.02 18.53 4.20
N LEU A 39 -6.74 18.31 3.08
CA LEU A 39 -6.41 18.93 1.79
C LEU A 39 -6.56 20.45 1.87
N ASN A 40 -7.70 20.88 2.41
CA ASN A 40 -8.02 22.30 2.59
C ASN A 40 -7.06 22.96 3.58
N ASP A 41 -6.72 22.26 4.66
CA ASP A 41 -5.76 22.70 5.66
C ASP A 41 -4.35 22.84 5.04
N PHE A 42 -3.92 21.89 4.22
CA PHE A 42 -2.62 21.98 3.52
C PHE A 42 -2.57 23.22 2.62
N ILE A 43 -3.60 23.41 1.78
CA ILE A 43 -3.70 24.54 0.83
C ILE A 43 -3.70 25.88 1.57
N SER A 44 -4.39 25.95 2.70
CA SER A 44 -4.43 27.18 3.51
C SER A 44 -3.03 27.59 3.98
N ASN A 45 -2.17 26.62 4.27
CA ASN A 45 -0.85 26.82 4.87
C ASN A 45 0.32 26.82 3.86
N THR A 46 0.08 26.79 2.55
CA THR A 46 1.17 26.94 1.56
C THR A 46 1.82 28.32 1.70
N THR A 47 3.14 28.37 1.81
CA THR A 47 3.90 29.62 1.96
C THR A 47 4.33 30.17 0.61
N GLU A 48 4.00 31.43 0.32
CA GLU A 48 4.47 32.17 -0.88
C GLU A 48 5.91 32.70 -0.72
N PHE A 49 6.53 32.54 0.46
CA PHE A 49 7.85 33.10 0.77
C PHE A 49 8.98 32.06 0.60
N SER A 50 10.10 32.52 0.05
CA SER A 50 11.32 31.72 -0.11
C SER A 50 11.94 31.37 1.25
N PRO A 51 12.22 30.09 1.56
CA PRO A 51 12.94 29.69 2.78
C PRO A 51 14.41 30.16 2.79
N LEU A 52 14.89 30.75 1.68
CA LEU A 52 16.23 31.32 1.55
C LEU A 52 16.28 32.81 1.93
N ASP A 53 15.14 33.47 2.15
CA ASP A 53 15.13 34.86 2.61
C ASP A 53 15.38 34.94 4.13
N PRO A 54 16.39 35.69 4.59
CA PRO A 54 16.69 35.83 6.01
C PRO A 54 15.63 36.69 6.69
N GLY A 55 14.60 36.04 7.22
CA GLY A 55 13.54 36.67 8.00
C GLY A 55 12.69 35.61 8.69
N PHE A 56 12.91 35.42 10.00
CA PHE A 56 12.09 34.55 10.83
C PHE A 56 10.66 35.11 10.95
N ASN A 57 9.78 34.73 10.03
CA ASN A 57 8.35 34.78 10.30
C ASN A 57 7.90 33.35 10.56
N ARG A 58 7.59 33.05 11.83
CA ARG A 58 6.74 31.90 12.14
C ARG A 58 5.53 32.03 11.22
N ALA A 59 5.16 30.96 10.51
CA ALA A 59 3.83 30.86 9.93
C ALA A 59 2.87 31.03 11.11
N SER A 60 2.32 32.24 11.27
CA SER A 60 1.26 32.46 12.22
C SER A 60 0.06 31.73 11.62
N HIS A 61 -0.56 30.86 12.42
CA HIS A 61 -2.00 30.64 12.29
C HIS A 61 -2.71 31.95 12.67
N GLU A 62 -2.44 33.04 11.94
CA GLU A 62 -3.42 34.10 11.85
C GLU A 62 -4.60 33.45 11.16
N SER A 63 -5.77 33.57 11.78
CA SER A 63 -7.03 33.16 11.19
C SER A 63 -7.20 33.93 9.88
N MET A 64 -6.70 33.39 8.76
CA MET A 64 -7.05 33.87 7.44
C MET A 64 -8.57 33.95 7.42
N GLN A 65 -9.11 35.10 7.02
CA GLN A 65 -10.56 35.21 6.93
C GLN A 65 -11.05 34.17 5.92
N ILE A 66 -12.23 33.58 6.16
CA ILE A 66 -12.81 32.54 5.28
C ILE A 66 -12.78 32.96 3.80
N SER A 67 -12.97 34.26 3.52
CA SER A 67 -12.88 34.83 2.17
C SER A 67 -11.48 34.80 1.56
N GLU A 68 -10.43 35.02 2.34
CA GLU A 68 -9.03 34.96 1.88
C GLU A 68 -8.61 33.52 1.60
N TRP A 69 -9.01 32.59 2.48
CA TRP A 69 -8.84 31.16 2.28
C TRP A 69 -9.51 30.68 0.99
N GLN A 70 -10.79 31.02 0.80
CA GLN A 70 -11.53 30.64 -0.40
C GLN A 70 -10.90 31.23 -1.65
N THR A 71 -10.42 32.48 -1.59
CA THR A 71 -9.74 33.12 -2.72
C THR A 71 -8.46 32.39 -3.11
N LYS A 72 -7.64 32.00 -2.13
CA LYS A 72 -6.40 31.25 -2.37
C LYS A 72 -6.68 29.85 -2.93
N LEU A 73 -7.67 29.16 -2.37
CA LEU A 73 -8.15 27.89 -2.89
C LEU A 73 -8.61 28.04 -4.35
N ASP A 74 -9.48 29.01 -4.64
CA ASP A 74 -9.99 29.27 -5.98
C ASP A 74 -8.87 29.60 -6.98
N GLN A 75 -7.85 30.36 -6.56
CA GLN A 75 -6.67 30.65 -7.38
C GLN A 75 -5.89 29.37 -7.72
N ILE A 76 -5.54 28.55 -6.73
CA ILE A 76 -4.81 27.28 -6.96
C ILE A 76 -5.66 26.32 -7.80
N LEU A 77 -6.95 26.20 -7.52
CA LEU A 77 -7.86 25.37 -8.31
C LEU A 77 -8.03 25.91 -9.73
N SER A 78 -8.00 27.23 -9.95
CA SER A 78 -8.03 27.79 -11.30
C SER A 78 -6.78 27.39 -12.11
N ARG A 79 -5.61 27.34 -11.48
CA ARG A 79 -4.35 26.88 -12.10
C ARG A 79 -4.43 25.43 -12.56
N SER A 80 -5.12 24.56 -11.81
CA SER A 80 -5.34 23.16 -12.22
C SER A 80 -6.03 23.06 -13.60
N LYS A 81 -6.90 24.03 -13.95
CA LYS A 81 -7.58 24.08 -15.26
C LYS A 81 -6.63 24.42 -16.39
N GLU A 82 -5.58 25.19 -16.10
CA GLU A 82 -4.53 25.50 -17.06
C GLU A 82 -3.60 24.31 -17.29
N ILE A 83 -3.26 23.58 -16.22
CA ILE A 83 -2.45 22.35 -16.27
C ILE A 83 -3.19 21.25 -17.06
N LYS A 84 -4.53 21.28 -17.08
CA LYS A 84 -5.38 20.38 -17.87
C LYS A 84 -5.43 20.68 -19.38
N LEU A 85 -4.95 21.83 -19.87
CA LEU A 85 -5.08 22.22 -21.28
C LEU A 85 -4.00 21.60 -22.19
N PRO A 86 -4.31 21.37 -23.47
CA PRO A 86 -4.44 20.03 -24.06
C PRO A 86 -3.09 19.38 -24.36
N LEU A 87 -3.05 18.05 -24.17
CA LEU A 87 -2.25 17.16 -25.00
C LEU A 87 -2.47 17.59 -26.45
N ASN A 88 -1.43 18.17 -27.08
CA ASN A 88 -1.51 18.54 -28.48
C ASN A 88 -2.13 17.39 -29.28
N LYS A 89 -3.01 17.72 -30.24
CA LYS A 89 -3.41 16.82 -31.36
C LYS A 89 -2.20 16.46 -32.26
N GLU A 90 -1.00 16.41 -31.71
CA GLU A 90 0.22 16.03 -32.41
C GLU A 90 0.37 14.52 -32.33
N ASN A 91 -0.25 13.85 -33.32
CA ASN A 91 0.25 12.65 -33.98
C ASN A 91 1.16 11.74 -33.14
N GLY A 92 0.56 11.11 -32.13
CA GLY A 92 1.13 10.00 -31.38
C GLY A 92 0.04 9.48 -30.47
N VAL A 93 -0.28 8.19 -30.61
CA VAL A 93 -1.23 7.48 -29.75
C VAL A 93 -0.97 7.86 -28.28
N ASP A 94 -2.01 8.35 -27.61
CA ASP A 94 -1.98 8.96 -26.28
C ASP A 94 -1.11 8.17 -25.29
N LYS A 95 -0.09 8.82 -24.71
CA LYS A 95 0.78 8.18 -23.72
C LYS A 95 0.02 8.00 -22.39
N PRO A 96 -0.13 6.80 -21.82
CA PRO A 96 -0.90 6.58 -20.58
C PRO A 96 -0.45 7.46 -19.41
N LEU A 97 0.83 7.78 -19.36
CA LEU A 97 1.45 8.56 -18.28
C LEU A 97 1.06 10.04 -18.29
N SER A 98 0.75 10.63 -19.44
CA SER A 98 0.43 12.06 -19.51
C SER A 98 -0.90 12.40 -18.83
N ASN A 99 -1.78 11.41 -18.63
CA ASN A 99 -3.03 11.58 -17.89
C ASN A 99 -2.79 11.82 -16.39
N PHE A 100 -1.68 11.33 -15.86
CA PHE A 100 -1.33 11.44 -14.45
C PHE A 100 -0.23 12.47 -14.19
N ILE A 101 0.64 12.75 -15.16
CA ILE A 101 1.72 13.73 -15.03
C ILE A 101 1.60 14.77 -16.16
N PRO A 102 0.66 15.72 -16.06
CA PRO A 102 0.55 16.79 -17.04
C PRO A 102 1.68 17.83 -16.85
N GLY A 103 2.30 18.24 -17.96
CA GLY A 103 3.23 19.36 -18.02
C GLY A 103 4.73 19.02 -17.84
N PRO A 104 5.62 20.03 -18.03
CA PRO A 104 7.06 19.86 -17.86
C PRO A 104 7.43 19.65 -16.39
N VAL A 105 8.25 18.63 -16.13
CA VAL A 105 8.83 18.38 -14.80
C VAL A 105 10.09 19.23 -14.64
N THR A 106 10.07 20.20 -13.74
CA THR A 106 11.26 20.98 -13.39
C THR A 106 12.22 20.16 -12.54
N THR A 107 13.51 20.24 -12.86
CA THR A 107 14.60 19.51 -12.19
C THR A 107 15.32 20.47 -11.22
N GLY A 108 15.69 19.99 -10.02
CA GLY A 108 16.48 20.79 -9.06
C GLY A 108 15.75 21.38 -7.84
N GLY A 109 14.92 20.59 -7.14
CA GLY A 109 14.19 21.07 -5.97
C GLY A 109 14.70 20.55 -4.63
N LEU A 110 14.25 21.22 -3.56
CA LEU A 110 14.26 20.74 -2.18
C LEU A 110 13.26 19.60 -2.03
N SER A 111 13.71 18.35 -2.06
CA SER A 111 12.87 17.21 -1.67
C SER A 111 12.85 17.13 -0.15
N ARG A 112 11.76 17.62 0.43
CA ARG A 112 11.54 17.53 1.87
C ARG A 112 11.42 16.07 2.30
N SER A 113 12.12 15.67 3.37
CA SER A 113 11.72 14.46 4.10
C SER A 113 10.30 14.72 4.60
N PRO A 114 9.29 13.88 4.28
CA PRO A 114 7.89 14.25 4.41
C PRO A 114 7.61 15.00 5.70
N ALA A 115 6.74 15.99 5.59
CA ALA A 115 5.98 16.57 6.67
C ALA A 115 5.25 15.48 7.47
N PHE A 116 5.98 14.69 8.24
CA PHE A 116 5.39 13.77 9.18
C PHE A 116 4.93 14.63 10.35
N ASP A 117 3.82 15.35 10.15
CA ASP A 117 3.19 16.11 11.21
C ASP A 117 3.06 15.15 12.40
N CYS A 118 3.60 15.54 13.55
CA CYS A 118 3.51 14.77 14.80
C CYS A 118 4.23 13.41 14.84
N LEU A 119 5.15 13.07 13.91
CA LEU A 119 6.06 11.92 14.13
C LEU A 119 7.36 12.35 14.82
N PRO A 120 7.95 11.48 15.65
CA PRO A 120 9.18 11.80 16.39
C PRO A 120 10.46 11.74 15.53
N VAL A 121 10.37 11.25 14.29
CA VAL A 121 11.51 11.03 13.40
C VAL A 121 11.74 12.21 12.46
N VAL A 122 13.01 12.59 12.30
CA VAL A 122 13.41 13.82 11.61
C VAL A 122 13.62 13.55 10.10
N SER A 123 14.26 12.43 9.70
CA SER A 123 14.27 11.96 8.30
C SER A 123 14.73 10.51 8.13
N HIS A 124 13.98 9.72 7.36
CA HIS A 124 14.35 8.34 7.01
C HIS A 124 15.46 8.21 5.94
N TRP A 125 15.82 9.31 5.26
CA TRP A 125 16.75 9.25 4.13
C TRP A 125 18.21 9.07 4.57
N ALA A 126 18.62 9.65 5.70
CA ALA A 126 19.99 9.54 6.20
C ALA A 126 20.24 8.31 7.10
N GLU A 127 19.19 7.76 7.70
CA GLU A 127 19.29 6.67 8.69
C GLU A 127 19.58 5.29 8.07
N ARG A 128 19.68 5.21 6.73
CA ARG A 128 19.62 3.95 5.96
C ARG A 128 20.78 3.76 5.00
N THR A 129 21.95 4.28 5.37
CA THR A 129 23.11 4.33 4.49
C THR A 129 23.98 3.08 4.56
N GLY A 130 24.71 2.81 3.49
CA GLY A 130 25.56 1.62 3.40
C GLY A 130 24.80 0.34 3.06
N GLU A 131 23.56 0.43 2.60
CA GLU A 131 22.78 -0.72 2.15
C GLU A 131 23.21 -1.15 0.74
N PRO A 132 23.79 -2.35 0.57
CA PRO A 132 24.01 -2.92 -0.75
C PRO A 132 22.69 -3.48 -1.28
N SER A 133 22.50 -3.41 -2.59
CA SER A 133 21.46 -4.17 -3.28
C SER A 133 22.05 -5.30 -4.10
N ALA A 134 21.24 -6.30 -4.43
CA ALA A 134 21.58 -7.26 -5.47
C ALA A 134 22.06 -6.57 -6.78
N PRO A 135 23.03 -7.20 -7.48
CA PRO A 135 23.40 -6.86 -8.84
C PRO A 135 22.20 -6.89 -9.81
N ASP A 136 22.13 -5.93 -10.72
CA ASP A 136 21.18 -5.96 -11.84
C ASP A 136 21.93 -6.37 -13.12
N PRO A 137 21.78 -7.62 -13.60
CA PRO A 137 22.47 -8.10 -14.78
C PRO A 137 22.00 -7.41 -16.08
N ALA A 138 20.83 -6.77 -16.06
CA ALA A 138 20.29 -6.04 -17.20
C ALA A 138 20.68 -4.55 -17.18
N ALA A 139 21.33 -4.06 -16.13
CA ALA A 139 21.71 -2.66 -16.01
C ALA A 139 22.74 -2.25 -17.08
N THR A 140 22.46 -1.13 -17.73
CA THR A 140 23.34 -0.54 -18.77
C THR A 140 23.64 0.92 -18.51
N VAL A 141 22.84 1.58 -17.68
CA VAL A 141 23.03 2.98 -17.28
C VAL A 141 23.02 3.10 -15.76
N ARG A 142 23.83 4.01 -15.23
CA ARG A 142 23.80 4.46 -13.84
C ARG A 142 23.41 5.91 -13.78
N ILE A 143 22.49 6.17 -12.88
CA ILE A 143 22.06 7.48 -12.47
C ILE A 143 22.71 7.76 -11.12
N SER A 144 23.38 8.90 -11.01
CA SER A 144 23.97 9.36 -9.75
C SER A 144 23.32 10.67 -9.37
N SER A 145 22.95 10.81 -8.11
CA SER A 145 22.41 12.04 -7.54
C SER A 145 23.13 12.37 -6.24
N THR A 146 23.49 13.63 -6.09
CA THR A 146 24.05 14.16 -4.83
C THR A 146 23.05 15.13 -4.25
N TRP A 147 22.73 14.91 -2.98
CA TRP A 147 21.78 15.69 -2.21
C TRP A 147 22.49 16.33 -1.02
N GLU A 148 22.08 17.54 -0.65
CA GLU A 148 22.56 18.20 0.56
C GLU A 148 21.39 18.42 1.52
N ALA A 149 21.57 18.07 2.79
CA ALA A 149 20.56 18.35 3.81
C ALA A 149 20.56 19.84 4.17
N THR A 150 19.41 20.49 4.00
CA THR A 150 19.06 21.80 4.55
C THR A 150 17.93 21.66 5.57
N HIS A 151 17.60 22.71 6.32
CA HIS A 151 16.47 22.70 7.25
C HIS A 151 15.51 23.82 6.87
N VAL A 152 14.20 23.52 6.82
CA VAL A 152 13.15 24.49 6.50
C VAL A 152 12.12 24.58 7.61
N ILE A 153 11.65 25.79 7.88
CA ILE A 153 10.56 26.08 8.82
C ILE A 153 9.36 26.55 8.00
N GLY A 154 8.21 25.89 8.13
CA GLY A 154 6.98 26.22 7.37
C GLY A 154 6.45 25.06 6.54
N GLU A 155 5.13 25.09 6.23
CA GLU A 155 4.29 24.06 5.60
C GLU A 155 4.35 22.72 6.36
N GLY A 156 3.28 22.21 7.00
CA GLY A 156 3.27 20.85 7.60
C GLY A 156 4.45 20.49 8.53
N ALA A 157 5.07 21.47 9.20
CA ALA A 157 6.03 21.21 10.27
C ALA A 157 5.31 21.56 11.57
N THR A 158 5.05 20.57 12.41
CA THR A 158 4.47 20.86 13.72
C THR A 158 5.39 21.78 14.51
N MET A 159 4.75 22.63 15.33
CA MET A 159 5.32 23.69 16.16
C MET A 159 6.40 23.24 17.18
N HIS A 160 6.85 21.98 17.13
CA HIS A 160 7.74 21.34 18.10
C HIS A 160 9.15 21.05 17.59
N CYS A 161 9.48 21.32 16.31
CA CYS A 161 10.87 21.25 15.83
C CYS A 161 11.49 22.67 15.77
N PRO A 162 12.27 23.11 16.78
CA PRO A 162 12.83 24.46 16.82
C PRO A 162 13.84 24.76 15.70
N LEU A 163 14.32 23.74 14.98
CA LEU A 163 15.26 23.87 13.85
C LEU A 163 14.59 23.72 12.47
N GLY A 164 13.29 23.41 12.41
CA GLY A 164 12.61 23.06 11.15
C GLY A 164 12.81 21.60 10.72
N ALA A 165 12.07 21.14 9.72
CA ALA A 165 12.19 19.80 9.16
C ALA A 165 13.39 19.73 8.19
N PRO A 166 14.16 18.63 8.14
CA PRO A 166 15.23 18.47 7.18
C PRO A 166 14.65 18.30 5.77
N CYS A 167 15.28 18.98 4.83
CA CYS A 167 15.02 18.89 3.40
C CYS A 167 16.28 18.50 2.68
N TRP A 168 16.13 17.75 1.60
CA TRP A 168 17.21 17.31 0.74
C TRP A 168 17.19 18.09 -0.56
N SER A 169 18.19 18.94 -0.75
CA SER A 169 18.36 19.69 -1.99
C SER A 169 19.11 18.84 -2.99
N LEU A 170 18.51 18.55 -4.15
CA LEU A 170 19.25 17.92 -5.25
C LEU A 170 20.30 18.92 -5.78
N LYS A 171 21.58 18.57 -5.66
CA LYS A 171 22.71 19.41 -6.08
C LYS A 171 23.25 19.06 -7.44
N THR A 172 23.49 17.78 -7.64
CA THR A 172 23.97 17.27 -8.90
C THR A 172 23.21 16.00 -9.24
N HIS A 173 23.06 15.80 -10.53
CA HIS A 173 22.52 14.59 -11.08
C HIS A 173 23.25 14.31 -12.39
N GLY A 174 23.55 13.06 -12.66
CA GLY A 174 24.23 12.66 -13.88
C GLY A 174 23.90 11.23 -14.28
N THR A 175 24.05 10.97 -15.56
CA THR A 175 23.90 9.65 -16.16
C THR A 175 25.24 9.21 -16.72
N SER A 176 25.54 7.93 -16.59
CA SER A 176 26.77 7.31 -17.07
C SER A 176 26.50 5.86 -17.47
N PRO A 177 27.23 5.27 -18.42
CA PRO A 177 27.13 3.83 -18.68
C PRO A 177 27.68 3.02 -17.51
N VAL A 178 27.22 1.77 -17.36
CA VAL A 178 27.78 0.81 -16.40
C VAL A 178 27.92 -0.58 -16.98
N ASP A 179 28.79 -1.36 -16.35
CA ASP A 179 28.91 -2.78 -16.64
C ASP A 179 27.67 -3.55 -16.15
N PRO A 180 27.18 -4.52 -16.94
CA PRO A 180 26.14 -5.46 -16.52
C PRO A 180 26.51 -6.11 -15.18
N GLY A 181 25.53 -6.24 -14.28
CA GLY A 181 25.77 -6.80 -12.93
C GLY A 181 26.32 -5.77 -11.94
N SER A 182 26.24 -4.48 -12.24
CA SER A 182 26.41 -3.43 -11.23
C SER A 182 25.31 -3.53 -10.15
N ASN A 183 25.64 -3.17 -8.91
CA ASN A 183 24.62 -3.06 -7.85
C ASN A 183 23.49 -2.12 -8.30
N LYS A 184 22.25 -2.60 -8.16
CA LYS A 184 21.03 -1.87 -8.53
C LYS A 184 20.93 -0.50 -7.88
N PHE A 185 21.21 -0.42 -6.58
CA PHE A 185 21.04 0.75 -5.75
C PHE A 185 22.20 0.84 -4.75
N SER A 186 22.68 2.04 -4.50
CA SER A 186 23.57 2.32 -3.38
C SER A 186 23.30 3.71 -2.82
N GLN A 187 23.46 3.87 -1.51
CA GLN A 187 23.45 5.19 -0.90
C GLN A 187 24.49 5.35 0.21
N GLU A 188 25.07 6.53 0.27
CA GLU A 188 26.10 6.91 1.25
C GLU A 188 25.80 8.30 1.79
N TYR A 189 25.78 8.44 3.11
CA TYR A 189 25.61 9.73 3.79
C TYR A 189 26.91 10.17 4.44
N LEU A 190 27.42 11.31 3.99
CA LEU A 190 28.60 11.98 4.50
C LEU A 190 28.18 13.02 5.53
N SER A 191 28.27 12.66 6.81
CA SER A 191 27.82 13.52 7.91
C SER A 191 28.59 14.84 8.01
N GLN A 192 29.87 14.85 7.61
CA GLN A 192 30.72 16.04 7.66
C GLN A 192 30.25 17.14 6.69
N THR A 193 29.72 16.75 5.54
CA THR A 193 29.25 17.66 4.49
C THR A 193 27.72 17.64 4.34
N LYS A 194 27.02 16.91 5.21
CA LYS A 194 25.57 16.68 5.15
C LYS A 194 25.10 16.25 3.76
N THR A 195 25.91 15.42 3.09
CA THR A 195 25.71 15.06 1.70
C THR A 195 25.23 13.62 1.60
N LEU A 196 24.14 13.37 0.89
CA LEU A 196 23.68 12.03 0.55
C LEU A 196 23.96 11.78 -0.94
N VAL A 197 24.76 10.77 -1.24
CA VAL A 197 25.01 10.30 -2.60
C VAL A 197 24.17 9.05 -2.83
N THR A 198 23.38 9.05 -3.90
CA THR A 198 22.60 7.89 -4.30
C THR A 198 22.95 7.50 -5.73
N THR A 199 23.21 6.22 -5.97
CA THR A 199 23.40 5.70 -7.31
C THR A 199 22.40 4.59 -7.60
N VAL A 200 21.89 4.57 -8.83
CA VAL A 200 20.91 3.58 -9.26
C VAL A 200 21.31 3.10 -10.65
N ALA A 201 21.55 1.80 -10.78
CA ALA A 201 21.84 1.14 -12.03
C ALA A 201 20.53 0.58 -12.62
N LEU A 202 20.21 0.97 -13.85
CA LEU A 202 18.94 0.63 -14.50
C LEU A 202 19.17 -0.01 -15.87
N PRO A 203 18.30 -0.94 -16.28
CA PRO A 203 18.23 -1.38 -17.66
C PRO A 203 17.59 -0.29 -18.53
N LEU A 204 18.04 -0.20 -19.77
CA LEU A 204 17.31 0.53 -20.82
C LEU A 204 16.10 -0.32 -21.23
N ARG A 205 14.89 0.14 -20.91
CA ARG A 205 13.64 -0.53 -21.30
C ARG A 205 13.04 0.14 -22.52
N ILE A 206 12.52 -0.67 -23.43
CA ILE A 206 11.90 -0.22 -24.69
C ILE A 206 10.44 -0.62 -24.66
N ASP A 207 9.56 0.25 -25.16
CA ASP A 207 8.15 -0.07 -25.29
C ASP A 207 7.87 -1.14 -26.34
N THR A 208 6.84 -1.93 -26.06
CA THR A 208 6.21 -2.84 -26.99
C THR A 208 4.76 -2.38 -27.25
N PRO A 209 4.06 -2.96 -28.24
CA PRO A 209 2.62 -2.71 -28.39
C PRO A 209 1.83 -3.00 -27.10
N GLN A 210 2.24 -3.99 -26.31
CA GLN A 210 1.61 -4.36 -25.04
C GLN A 210 1.84 -3.36 -23.91
N THR A 211 2.94 -2.61 -23.91
CA THR A 211 3.23 -1.63 -22.85
C THR A 211 2.68 -0.23 -23.13
N GLY A 212 2.12 -0.02 -24.33
CA GLY A 212 1.39 1.20 -24.66
C GLY A 212 2.23 2.50 -24.58
N GLY A 213 3.56 2.43 -24.73
CA GLY A 213 4.41 3.63 -24.66
C GLY A 213 4.75 4.12 -23.25
N VAL A 214 4.27 3.43 -22.20
CA VAL A 214 4.42 3.88 -20.81
C VAL A 214 5.87 3.79 -20.33
N LEU A 215 6.63 2.80 -20.80
CA LEU A 215 7.99 2.56 -20.31
C LEU A 215 8.92 3.68 -20.74
N SER A 216 8.90 4.07 -22.02
CA SER A 216 9.76 5.14 -22.53
C SER A 216 9.39 6.48 -21.91
N ALA A 217 8.09 6.75 -21.72
CA ALA A 217 7.63 7.98 -21.08
C ALA A 217 8.11 8.09 -19.62
N ALA A 218 7.94 7.02 -18.84
CA ALA A 218 8.36 6.96 -17.45
C ALA A 218 9.89 7.02 -17.30
N THR A 219 10.60 6.33 -18.21
CA THR A 219 12.07 6.35 -18.30
C THR A 219 12.59 7.77 -18.52
N GLN A 220 12.05 8.50 -19.50
CA GLN A 220 12.47 9.86 -19.81
C GLN A 220 12.28 10.81 -18.63
N ILE A 221 11.10 10.79 -18.00
CA ILE A 221 10.78 11.68 -16.87
C ILE A 221 11.67 11.38 -15.67
N SER A 222 11.82 10.10 -15.33
CA SER A 222 12.54 9.70 -14.12
C SER A 222 14.04 9.96 -14.23
N TRP A 223 14.65 9.70 -15.40
CA TRP A 223 16.05 10.01 -15.66
C TRP A 223 16.35 11.48 -15.60
N MET A 224 15.44 12.34 -16.07
CA MET A 224 15.66 13.78 -15.97
C MET A 224 15.61 14.27 -14.52
N ARG A 225 14.92 13.55 -13.63
CA ARG A 225 14.60 14.03 -12.28
C ARG A 225 15.69 13.73 -11.25
N ASN A 226 15.85 12.47 -10.84
CA ASN A 226 16.90 12.03 -9.91
C ASN A 226 16.97 10.49 -9.82
N ALA A 227 18.03 9.97 -9.19
CA ALA A 227 18.28 8.53 -9.09
C ALA A 227 17.18 7.77 -8.32
N ARG A 228 16.66 8.30 -7.22
CA ARG A 228 15.68 7.60 -6.36
C ARG A 228 14.30 7.51 -7.02
N VAL A 229 13.84 8.59 -7.64
CA VAL A 229 12.61 8.57 -8.46
C VAL A 229 12.76 7.56 -9.59
N ALA A 230 13.94 7.49 -10.23
CA ALA A 230 14.20 6.50 -11.27
C ALA A 230 14.22 5.06 -10.76
N ASP A 231 14.74 4.80 -9.56
CA ASP A 231 14.66 3.48 -8.94
C ASP A 231 13.22 3.03 -8.72
N THR A 232 12.41 3.91 -8.14
CA THR A 232 10.99 3.63 -7.89
C THR A 232 10.19 3.45 -9.17
N VAL A 233 10.43 4.30 -10.17
CA VAL A 233 9.76 4.20 -11.48
C VAL A 233 10.16 2.91 -12.21
N ASP A 234 11.41 2.47 -12.07
CA ASP A 234 11.86 1.19 -12.61
C ASP A 234 11.16 -0.01 -11.97
N CYS A 235 10.75 0.06 -10.68
CA CYS A 235 9.88 -0.97 -10.09
C CYS A 235 8.57 -1.09 -10.88
N SER A 236 7.91 0.02 -11.18
CA SER A 236 6.63 0.05 -11.92
C SER A 236 6.78 -0.45 -13.36
N MET A 237 7.85 -0.02 -14.03
CA MET A 237 8.18 -0.45 -15.39
C MET A 237 8.54 -1.93 -15.46
N GLY A 238 9.32 -2.43 -14.49
CA GLY A 238 9.67 -3.84 -14.36
C GLY A 238 8.44 -4.70 -14.09
N MET A 239 7.59 -4.29 -13.17
CA MET A 239 6.34 -4.98 -12.85
C MET A 239 5.48 -5.21 -14.09
N LEU A 240 5.29 -4.18 -14.93
CA LEU A 240 4.47 -4.32 -16.14
C LEU A 240 5.06 -5.32 -17.15
N LEU A 241 6.37 -5.29 -17.38
CA LEU A 241 7.04 -6.23 -18.29
C LEU A 241 6.95 -7.67 -17.76
N ASP A 242 7.22 -7.85 -16.48
CA ASP A 242 7.19 -9.16 -15.82
C ASP A 242 5.77 -9.72 -15.83
N ALA A 243 4.76 -8.87 -15.59
CA ALA A 243 3.36 -9.26 -15.69
C ALA A 243 3.02 -9.78 -17.09
N ALA A 244 3.42 -9.09 -18.17
CA ALA A 244 3.14 -9.54 -19.52
C ALA A 244 3.71 -10.94 -19.82
N GLU A 245 4.96 -11.22 -19.37
CA GLU A 245 5.58 -12.53 -19.50
C GLU A 245 4.87 -13.60 -18.65
N LEU A 246 4.52 -13.26 -17.40
CA LEU A 246 3.84 -14.16 -16.47
C LEU A 246 2.42 -14.51 -16.92
N LEU A 247 1.64 -13.55 -17.41
CA LEU A 247 0.29 -13.80 -17.95
C LEU A 247 0.35 -14.76 -19.15
N THR A 248 1.34 -14.57 -20.03
CA THR A 248 1.57 -15.47 -21.17
C THR A 248 1.91 -16.89 -20.71
N ALA A 249 2.86 -17.00 -19.77
CA ALA A 249 3.28 -18.29 -19.21
C ALA A 249 2.13 -19.00 -18.47
N ARG A 250 1.38 -18.29 -17.62
CA ARG A 250 0.20 -18.80 -16.93
C ARG A 250 -0.83 -19.34 -17.91
N ASN A 251 -1.16 -18.58 -18.95
CA ASN A 251 -2.18 -18.98 -19.90
C ASN A 251 -1.80 -20.28 -20.63
N LYS A 252 -0.51 -20.42 -20.97
CA LYS A 252 0.02 -21.64 -21.58
C LYS A 252 0.06 -22.80 -20.58
N ALA A 253 0.44 -22.56 -19.33
CA ALA A 253 0.43 -23.56 -18.28
C ALA A 253 -0.98 -24.11 -18.03
N ILE A 254 -1.99 -23.24 -17.93
CA ILE A 254 -3.39 -23.64 -17.76
C ILE A 254 -3.95 -24.37 -18.99
N ALA A 255 -3.58 -23.93 -20.20
CA ALA A 255 -4.05 -24.56 -21.43
C ALA A 255 -3.47 -25.96 -21.65
N THR A 256 -2.22 -26.19 -21.25
CA THR A 256 -1.47 -27.41 -21.56
C THR A 256 -1.30 -28.35 -20.36
N GLY A 257 -1.51 -27.87 -19.14
CA GLY A 257 -1.16 -28.57 -17.89
C GLY A 257 0.35 -28.72 -17.66
N THR A 258 1.20 -28.09 -18.48
CA THR A 258 2.66 -28.19 -18.38
C THR A 258 3.23 -26.94 -17.71
N PRO A 259 4.12 -27.06 -16.70
CA PRO A 259 4.79 -25.90 -16.10
C PRO A 259 5.58 -25.08 -17.14
N GLU A 260 5.51 -23.77 -17.04
CA GLU A 260 6.26 -22.83 -17.87
C GLU A 260 7.40 -22.21 -17.07
N ILE A 261 8.63 -22.31 -17.58
CA ILE A 261 9.83 -21.81 -16.91
C ILE A 261 10.34 -20.55 -17.61
N LEU A 262 10.30 -19.44 -16.90
CA LEU A 262 10.91 -18.18 -17.26
C LEU A 262 12.30 -18.07 -16.60
N ALA A 263 13.09 -17.08 -17.01
CA ALA A 263 14.42 -16.86 -16.42
C ALA A 263 14.35 -16.52 -14.91
N PHE A 264 13.24 -15.94 -14.46
CA PHE A 264 13.05 -15.39 -13.11
C PHE A 264 11.92 -16.05 -12.29
N ALA A 265 11.16 -16.96 -12.91
CA ALA A 265 10.01 -17.61 -12.26
C ALA A 265 9.61 -18.91 -12.97
N GLU A 266 8.93 -19.78 -12.23
CA GLU A 266 8.18 -20.92 -12.74
C GLU A 266 6.69 -20.64 -12.55
N VAL A 267 5.88 -20.94 -13.58
CA VAL A 267 4.42 -20.87 -13.51
C VAL A 267 3.85 -22.26 -13.69
N ARG A 268 3.00 -22.70 -12.75
CA ARG A 268 2.45 -24.06 -12.77
C ARG A 268 1.06 -24.15 -12.16
N GLU A 269 0.27 -25.08 -12.69
CA GLU A 269 -0.95 -25.52 -12.00
C GLU A 269 -0.60 -26.20 -10.67
N VAL A 270 -1.48 -26.06 -9.68
CA VAL A 270 -1.33 -26.68 -8.35
C VAL A 270 -2.59 -27.41 -7.94
N THR A 271 -2.46 -28.33 -6.99
CA THR A 271 -3.63 -28.90 -6.30
C THR A 271 -3.87 -28.09 -5.03
N MET A 272 -5.12 -27.69 -4.81
CA MET A 272 -5.49 -27.03 -3.55
C MET A 272 -5.28 -28.02 -2.39
N PRO A 273 -4.72 -27.56 -1.26
CA PRO A 273 -4.39 -28.45 -0.15
C PRO A 273 -5.62 -29.06 0.49
N THR A 274 -5.48 -30.29 0.99
CA THR A 274 -6.57 -31.02 1.67
C THR A 274 -6.43 -31.02 3.20
N TRP A 275 -5.36 -30.44 3.74
CA TRP A 275 -5.13 -30.37 5.19
C TRP A 275 -6.01 -29.34 5.89
N CYS A 276 -6.52 -28.35 5.15
CA CYS A 276 -7.43 -27.33 5.63
C CYS A 276 -8.84 -27.51 5.06
N SER A 277 -9.85 -27.13 5.84
CA SER A 277 -11.24 -27.08 5.40
C SER A 277 -12.00 -25.99 6.16
N ALA A 278 -12.90 -25.28 5.47
CA ALA A 278 -13.82 -24.37 6.12
C ALA A 278 -14.96 -25.15 6.78
N ARG A 279 -15.31 -24.81 8.03
CA ARG A 279 -16.43 -25.46 8.75
C ARG A 279 -17.80 -25.15 8.14
N LYS A 280 -17.92 -24.01 7.47
CA LYS A 280 -19.18 -23.42 6.97
C LYS A 280 -18.90 -22.71 5.64
N PRO A 281 -19.93 -22.35 4.86
CA PRO A 281 -19.74 -21.57 3.65
C PRO A 281 -18.90 -20.33 3.91
N LEU A 282 -17.88 -20.12 3.08
CA LEU A 282 -17.03 -18.95 3.18
C LEU A 282 -17.85 -17.68 2.94
N PRO A 283 -17.55 -16.57 3.63
CA PRO A 283 -18.15 -15.30 3.29
C PRO A 283 -17.80 -14.93 1.83
N PRO A 284 -18.73 -14.40 1.02
CA PRO A 284 -18.37 -13.87 -0.28
C PRO A 284 -17.37 -12.71 -0.12
N LYS A 285 -16.37 -12.65 -1.02
CA LYS A 285 -15.56 -11.45 -1.19
C LYS A 285 -16.43 -10.32 -1.73
N LEU A 286 -16.29 -9.12 -1.18
CA LEU A 286 -17.00 -7.93 -1.66
C LEU A 286 -16.11 -7.08 -2.58
N SER A 287 -16.69 -6.14 -3.30
CA SER A 287 -15.92 -5.20 -4.12
C SER A 287 -15.14 -4.18 -3.28
N GLY A 288 -14.13 -3.55 -3.89
CA GLY A 288 -13.38 -2.43 -3.28
C GLY A 288 -14.20 -1.15 -3.05
N VAL A 289 -15.48 -1.15 -3.43
CA VAL A 289 -16.42 -0.03 -3.20
C VAL A 289 -17.60 -0.43 -2.32
N ALA A 290 -17.53 -1.59 -1.66
CA ALA A 290 -18.52 -2.03 -0.69
C ALA A 290 -18.56 -1.10 0.53
N ILE A 291 -19.75 -0.94 1.11
CA ILE A 291 -20.06 0.06 2.13
C ILE A 291 -20.56 -0.55 3.43
N SER A 292 -20.29 0.16 4.52
CA SER A 292 -20.98 -0.02 5.80
C SER A 292 -22.09 1.01 5.92
N THR A 293 -23.29 0.57 6.31
CA THR A 293 -24.43 1.45 6.60
C THR A 293 -24.49 1.91 8.05
N ASP A 294 -23.46 1.57 8.85
CA ASP A 294 -23.35 1.99 10.25
C ASP A 294 -23.17 3.50 10.40
N SER A 295 -23.93 4.11 11.32
CA SER A 295 -23.93 5.56 11.53
C SER A 295 -22.59 6.08 12.07
N THR A 296 -21.88 5.28 12.89
CA THR A 296 -20.57 5.68 13.43
C THR A 296 -19.56 5.85 12.31
N THR A 297 -19.60 4.96 11.32
CA THR A 297 -18.76 5.05 10.11
C THR A 297 -19.08 6.33 9.32
N ALA A 298 -20.36 6.62 9.10
CA ALA A 298 -20.79 7.82 8.39
C ALA A 298 -20.38 9.11 9.13
N ASP A 299 -20.53 9.13 10.46
CA ASP A 299 -20.16 10.28 11.30
C ASP A 299 -18.66 10.57 11.23
N ILE A 300 -17.82 9.53 11.21
CA ILE A 300 -16.35 9.69 11.07
C ILE A 300 -16.00 10.33 9.73
N ILE A 301 -16.57 9.83 8.63
CA ILE A 301 -16.31 10.39 7.29
C ILE A 301 -16.79 11.84 7.21
N ALA A 302 -17.99 12.12 7.73
CA ALA A 302 -18.53 13.48 7.79
C ALA A 302 -17.65 14.40 8.64
N SER A 303 -17.09 13.89 9.74
CA SER A 303 -16.19 14.64 10.62
C SER A 303 -14.89 15.06 9.95
N GLU A 304 -14.51 14.44 8.84
CA GLU A 304 -13.31 14.80 8.05
C GLU A 304 -13.64 15.71 6.86
N CYS A 305 -14.88 16.22 6.78
CA CYS A 305 -15.36 17.11 5.73
C CYS A 305 -15.08 16.56 4.33
N CYS A 306 -15.27 15.24 4.16
CA CYS A 306 -15.00 14.56 2.91
C CYS A 306 -16.08 14.85 1.86
N GLU A 307 -15.65 14.96 0.61
CA GLU A 307 -16.52 15.13 -0.56
C GLU A 307 -16.16 14.11 -1.64
N GLY A 308 -17.14 13.83 -2.50
CA GLY A 308 -17.02 12.92 -3.63
C GLY A 308 -16.68 11.48 -3.24
N PRO A 309 -15.82 10.78 -4.01
CA PRO A 309 -15.42 9.39 -3.73
C PRO A 309 -15.00 9.07 -2.30
N LEU A 310 -14.46 10.04 -1.55
CA LEU A 310 -14.08 9.85 -0.15
C LEU A 310 -15.28 9.63 0.79
N LEU A 311 -16.51 9.80 0.31
CA LEU A 311 -17.72 9.42 1.04
C LEU A 311 -17.92 7.90 1.10
N ASN A 312 -17.26 7.13 0.22
CA ASN A 312 -17.25 5.69 0.29
C ASN A 312 -16.21 5.23 1.32
N ASN A 313 -16.62 4.48 2.35
CA ASN A 313 -15.73 4.06 3.44
C ASN A 313 -14.56 3.16 2.99
N SER A 314 -14.72 2.31 1.97
CA SER A 314 -13.63 1.47 1.44
C SER A 314 -12.60 2.30 0.66
N ILE A 315 -13.05 3.32 -0.08
CA ILE A 315 -12.14 4.30 -0.69
C ILE A 315 -11.46 5.13 0.40
N PHE A 316 -12.22 5.69 1.34
CA PHE A 316 -11.71 6.48 2.44
C PHE A 316 -10.65 5.74 3.26
N SER A 317 -10.88 4.46 3.58
CA SER A 317 -9.95 3.64 4.36
C SER A 317 -8.63 3.43 3.62
N LEU A 318 -8.67 3.16 2.31
CA LEU A 318 -7.48 2.91 1.48
C LEU A 318 -6.72 4.18 1.13
N THR A 319 -7.37 5.34 1.16
CA THR A 319 -6.76 6.59 0.67
C THR A 319 -6.38 7.45 1.87
N LEU A 320 -7.35 8.04 2.55
CA LEU A 320 -7.11 8.93 3.69
C LEU A 320 -6.67 8.15 4.93
N GLY A 321 -7.37 7.06 5.26
CA GLY A 321 -7.02 6.21 6.39
C GLY A 321 -5.61 5.65 6.24
N HIS A 322 -5.29 5.12 5.05
CA HIS A 322 -3.98 4.55 4.77
C HIS A 322 -2.88 5.61 4.78
N SER A 323 -3.08 6.71 4.05
CA SER A 323 -2.10 7.79 3.95
C SER A 323 -1.86 8.47 5.29
N ARG A 324 -2.89 8.71 6.10
CA ARG A 324 -2.75 9.32 7.44
C ARG A 324 -2.21 8.34 8.49
N GLY A 325 -2.39 7.04 8.28
CA GLY A 325 -1.71 6.01 9.07
C GLY A 325 -0.19 6.07 8.93
N ILE A 326 0.30 6.41 7.74
CA ILE A 326 1.74 6.40 7.39
C ILE A 326 2.37 7.78 7.55
N TYR A 327 1.77 8.79 6.95
CA TYR A 327 2.33 10.14 6.87
C TYR A 327 1.82 11.07 7.98
N GLY A 328 0.77 10.66 8.70
CA GLY A 328 0.02 11.57 9.56
C GLY A 328 -0.59 12.72 8.75
N GLY A 329 -0.88 13.83 9.43
CA GLY A 329 -0.78 15.19 8.89
C GLY A 329 -1.52 15.59 7.61
N SER A 330 -1.26 16.84 7.24
CA SER A 330 -1.93 17.53 6.12
C SER A 330 -1.55 17.00 4.73
N ILE A 331 -0.33 16.46 4.55
CA ILE A 331 0.13 15.93 3.25
C ILE A 331 -0.59 14.64 2.84
N SER A 332 -1.13 13.89 3.81
CA SER A 332 -1.87 12.64 3.55
C SER A 332 -3.06 12.84 2.62
N ALA A 333 -3.69 14.01 2.66
CA ALA A 333 -4.82 14.34 1.81
C ALA A 333 -4.46 14.52 0.34
N LEU A 334 -3.23 14.97 0.03
CA LEU A 334 -2.74 15.05 -1.35
C LEU A 334 -2.58 13.65 -1.95
N TRP A 335 -2.06 12.71 -1.16
CA TRP A 335 -2.01 11.29 -1.54
C TRP A 335 -3.41 10.72 -1.69
N ALA A 336 -4.29 10.97 -0.71
CA ALA A 336 -5.65 10.47 -0.74
C ALA A 336 -6.42 10.91 -2.00
N LEU A 337 -6.21 12.15 -2.47
CA LEU A 337 -6.79 12.66 -3.70
C LEU A 337 -6.36 11.86 -4.94
N MET A 338 -5.07 11.58 -5.09
CA MET A 338 -4.54 10.80 -6.23
C MET A 338 -4.93 9.31 -6.14
N ASP A 339 -4.91 8.76 -4.93
CA ASP A 339 -5.16 7.33 -4.68
C ASP A 339 -6.64 7.02 -4.88
N SER A 340 -7.55 7.89 -4.40
CA SER A 340 -8.99 7.73 -4.60
C SER A 340 -9.33 7.67 -6.08
N ALA A 341 -8.73 8.56 -6.88
CA ALA A 341 -8.98 8.58 -8.31
C ALA A 341 -8.56 7.26 -8.99
N PHE A 342 -7.36 6.76 -8.65
CA PHE A 342 -6.88 5.47 -9.16
C PHE A 342 -7.78 4.31 -8.74
N LEU A 343 -8.22 4.26 -7.49
CA LEU A 343 -9.00 3.13 -6.99
C LEU A 343 -10.34 2.97 -7.68
N ILE A 344 -10.98 4.06 -8.06
CA ILE A 344 -12.24 3.98 -8.80
C ILE A 344 -11.97 3.35 -10.18
N ASP A 345 -10.90 3.76 -10.85
CA ASP A 345 -10.48 3.24 -12.15
C ASP A 345 -10.17 1.73 -12.08
N TYR A 346 -9.37 1.37 -11.07
CA TYR A 346 -8.96 -0.01 -10.82
C TYR A 346 -10.13 -0.90 -10.41
N SER A 347 -10.97 -0.44 -9.47
CA SER A 347 -12.01 -1.26 -8.84
C SER A 347 -13.24 -1.45 -9.71
N ILE A 348 -13.62 -0.44 -10.52
CA ILE A 348 -14.81 -0.51 -11.39
C ILE A 348 -14.47 -1.22 -12.72
N GLY A 349 -13.20 -1.23 -13.14
CA GLY A 349 -12.74 -2.08 -14.25
C GLY A 349 -13.37 -1.76 -15.61
N LYS A 350 -13.87 -0.54 -15.80
CA LYS A 350 -14.41 -0.07 -17.09
C LYS A 350 -13.63 1.16 -17.52
N ASP A 351 -13.15 1.15 -18.76
CA ASP A 351 -12.61 2.34 -19.44
C ASP A 351 -13.71 3.40 -19.49
N ASN A 352 -13.78 4.22 -18.44
CA ASN A 352 -14.76 5.29 -18.28
C ASN A 352 -14.02 6.62 -18.50
N PRO A 353 -14.22 7.27 -19.66
CA PRO A 353 -13.56 8.53 -19.98
C PRO A 353 -13.85 9.65 -18.97
N GLU A 354 -15.06 9.71 -18.42
CA GLU A 354 -15.45 10.71 -17.43
C GLU A 354 -14.67 10.51 -16.13
N LEU A 355 -14.48 9.25 -15.72
CA LEU A 355 -13.66 8.90 -14.57
C LEU A 355 -12.17 9.17 -14.82
N SER A 356 -11.67 8.89 -16.02
CA SER A 356 -10.31 9.22 -16.44
C SER A 356 -10.02 10.72 -16.36
N GLU A 357 -11.00 11.57 -16.69
CA GLU A 357 -10.88 13.02 -16.51
C GLU A 357 -10.79 13.41 -15.03
N LYS A 358 -11.50 12.72 -14.12
CA LYS A 358 -11.39 12.96 -12.67
C LYS A 358 -10.03 12.57 -12.12
N ILE A 359 -9.44 11.48 -12.63
CA ILE A 359 -8.07 11.08 -12.30
C ILE A 359 -7.08 12.17 -12.70
N ALA A 360 -7.14 12.63 -13.95
CA ALA A 360 -6.30 13.72 -14.41
C ALA A 360 -6.51 15.01 -13.59
N THR A 361 -7.75 15.25 -13.12
CA THR A 361 -8.08 16.38 -12.26
C THR A 361 -7.38 16.33 -10.92
N GLY A 362 -7.44 15.20 -10.20
CA GLY A 362 -6.79 15.07 -8.90
C GLY A 362 -5.28 15.31 -9.00
N PHE A 363 -4.63 14.75 -10.01
CA PHE A 363 -3.21 14.95 -10.27
C PHE A 363 -2.85 16.40 -10.68
N ALA A 364 -3.71 17.06 -11.47
CA ALA A 364 -3.53 18.46 -11.84
C ALA A 364 -3.71 19.42 -10.64
N GLU A 365 -4.65 19.13 -9.73
CA GLU A 365 -4.79 19.87 -8.47
C GLU A 365 -3.54 19.73 -7.61
N VAL A 366 -3.02 18.50 -7.42
CA VAL A 366 -1.76 18.27 -6.70
C VAL A 366 -0.58 18.97 -7.37
N ALA A 367 -0.55 19.04 -8.71
CA ALA A 367 0.46 19.79 -9.44
C ALA A 367 0.39 21.30 -9.17
N ALA A 368 -0.81 21.89 -9.21
CA ALA A 368 -0.99 23.30 -8.87
C ALA A 368 -0.59 23.61 -7.42
N ILE A 369 -0.91 22.71 -6.49
CA ILE A 369 -0.49 22.82 -5.08
C ILE A 369 1.04 22.73 -4.96
N ALA A 370 1.67 21.84 -5.73
CA ALA A 370 3.13 21.72 -5.75
C ALA A 370 3.82 22.97 -6.30
N GLU A 371 3.25 23.64 -7.32
CA GLU A 371 3.76 24.93 -7.83
C GLU A 371 3.65 26.04 -6.78
N ALA A 372 2.59 26.03 -5.98
CA ALA A 372 2.35 27.01 -4.92
C ALA A 372 3.12 26.72 -3.62
N SER A 373 3.69 25.52 -3.45
CA SER A 373 4.38 25.11 -2.24
C SER A 373 5.89 25.21 -2.42
N THR A 374 6.50 26.15 -1.69
CA THR A 374 7.93 26.42 -1.84
C THR A 374 8.80 25.31 -1.25
N SER A 375 8.38 24.70 -0.14
CA SER A 375 9.20 23.75 0.62
C SER A 375 8.85 22.29 0.35
N ALA A 376 7.55 21.96 0.21
CA ALA A 376 7.08 20.61 -0.05
C ALA A 376 6.88 20.32 -1.54
N GLY A 377 6.72 21.35 -2.39
CA GLY A 377 6.45 21.23 -3.82
C GLY A 377 7.32 20.24 -4.59
N PRO A 378 8.66 20.20 -4.40
CA PRO A 378 9.49 19.24 -5.11
C PRO A 378 9.28 17.79 -4.67
N HIS A 379 9.04 17.54 -3.37
CA HIS A 379 8.70 16.20 -2.87
C HIS A 379 7.32 15.77 -3.36
N ILE A 380 6.33 16.68 -3.33
CA ILE A 380 5.00 16.45 -3.91
C ILE A 380 5.12 16.09 -5.39
N THR A 381 6.00 16.78 -6.13
CA THR A 381 6.28 16.49 -7.55
C THR A 381 6.94 15.12 -7.73
N ASP A 382 7.91 14.75 -6.89
CA ASP A 382 8.55 13.43 -6.93
C ASP A 382 7.52 12.31 -6.75
N THR A 383 6.68 12.39 -5.72
CA THR A 383 5.66 11.38 -5.46
C THR A 383 4.53 11.40 -6.49
N ARG A 384 4.16 12.58 -7.03
CA ARG A 384 3.22 12.68 -8.16
C ARG A 384 3.74 11.89 -9.36
N ILE A 385 5.03 12.00 -9.68
CA ILE A 385 5.67 11.23 -10.76
C ILE A 385 5.62 9.73 -10.45
N ILE A 386 5.99 9.34 -9.24
CA ILE A 386 6.00 7.95 -8.79
C ILE A 386 4.60 7.33 -8.87
N LYS A 387 3.59 7.97 -8.29
CA LYS A 387 2.20 7.49 -8.32
C LYS A 387 1.67 7.48 -9.74
N GLY A 388 1.90 8.53 -10.53
CA GLY A 388 1.48 8.58 -11.92
C GLY A 388 2.08 7.45 -12.78
N CYS A 389 3.36 7.14 -12.60
CA CYS A 389 4.01 6.00 -13.28
C CYS A 389 3.42 4.66 -12.82
N THR A 390 3.27 4.48 -11.51
CA THR A 390 2.76 3.24 -10.91
C THR A 390 1.33 2.96 -11.36
N TYR A 391 0.45 3.96 -11.32
CA TYR A 391 -0.94 3.83 -11.78
C TYR A 391 -1.08 3.65 -13.27
N SER A 392 -0.23 4.30 -14.07
CA SER A 392 -0.19 4.05 -15.52
C SER A 392 0.21 2.61 -15.83
N CYS A 393 1.24 2.10 -15.16
CA CYS A 393 1.70 0.73 -15.35
C CYS A 393 0.65 -0.29 -14.87
N LEU A 394 0.01 -0.05 -13.72
CA LEU A 394 -1.08 -0.90 -13.22
C LEU A 394 -2.29 -0.89 -14.16
N ARG A 395 -2.67 0.26 -14.71
CA ARG A 395 -3.73 0.34 -15.73
C ARG A 395 -3.38 -0.50 -16.95
N GLN A 396 -2.14 -0.42 -17.46
CA GLN A 396 -1.71 -1.26 -18.57
C GLN A 396 -1.70 -2.75 -18.19
N LYS A 397 -1.24 -3.12 -16.98
CA LYS A 397 -1.32 -4.50 -16.48
C LYS A 397 -2.77 -5.00 -16.47
N VAL A 398 -3.71 -4.18 -16.00
CA VAL A 398 -5.13 -4.48 -15.97
C VAL A 398 -5.68 -4.74 -17.39
N ILE A 399 -5.33 -3.89 -18.36
CA ILE A 399 -5.70 -4.09 -19.77
C ILE A 399 -5.16 -5.44 -20.28
N LEU A 400 -3.88 -5.74 -20.00
CA LEU A 400 -3.28 -7.02 -20.38
C LEU A 400 -3.99 -8.21 -19.74
N GLU A 401 -4.37 -8.12 -18.46
CA GLU A 401 -5.13 -9.17 -17.77
C GLU A 401 -6.51 -9.39 -18.42
N ASP A 402 -7.20 -8.32 -18.80
CA ASP A 402 -8.53 -8.39 -19.42
C ASP A 402 -8.49 -8.93 -20.86
N GLU A 403 -7.42 -8.64 -21.61
CA GLU A 403 -7.18 -9.23 -22.93
C GLU A 403 -6.80 -10.72 -22.87
N ASN A 404 -6.38 -11.21 -21.69
CA ASN A 404 -5.85 -12.57 -21.48
C ASN A 404 -6.79 -13.48 -20.67
N GLN A 405 -8.10 -13.27 -20.76
CA GLN A 405 -9.10 -14.04 -19.99
C GLN A 405 -9.18 -15.52 -20.38
N ILE A 406 -8.99 -16.39 -19.39
CA ILE A 406 -9.18 -17.84 -19.50
C ILE A 406 -10.00 -18.36 -18.30
N SER A 407 -10.49 -19.60 -18.37
CA SER A 407 -11.18 -20.21 -17.23
C SER A 407 -10.22 -20.35 -16.04
N SER A 408 -10.70 -19.98 -14.84
CA SER A 408 -9.91 -20.10 -13.62
C SER A 408 -9.47 -21.54 -13.38
N ARG A 409 -8.21 -21.69 -12.97
CA ARG A 409 -7.68 -22.94 -12.43
C ARG A 409 -6.63 -22.61 -11.37
N PRO A 410 -6.55 -23.41 -10.29
CA PRO A 410 -5.48 -23.30 -9.30
C PRO A 410 -4.09 -23.24 -9.96
N CYS A 411 -3.45 -22.10 -9.88
CA CYS A 411 -2.17 -21.83 -10.53
C CYS A 411 -1.34 -20.89 -9.66
N VAL A 412 -0.03 -21.09 -9.64
CA VAL A 412 0.90 -20.27 -8.86
C VAL A 412 2.09 -19.83 -9.69
N VAL A 413 2.68 -18.71 -9.27
CA VAL A 413 3.98 -18.24 -9.74
C VAL A 413 5.01 -18.40 -8.62
N VAL A 414 6.11 -19.07 -8.91
CA VAL A 414 7.23 -19.28 -7.98
C VAL A 414 8.46 -18.58 -8.51
N TRP A 415 8.80 -17.44 -7.91
CA TRP A 415 9.96 -16.65 -8.30
C TRP A 415 11.25 -17.23 -7.71
N ASN A 416 12.29 -17.37 -8.54
CA ASN A 416 13.63 -17.77 -8.07
C ASN A 416 14.48 -16.55 -7.63
N ASP A 417 14.16 -15.36 -8.13
CA ASP A 417 14.80 -14.07 -7.79
C ASP A 417 13.91 -13.24 -6.85
N LEU A 418 14.22 -13.25 -5.55
CA LEU A 418 13.45 -12.49 -4.54
C LEU A 418 13.63 -10.97 -4.66
N ALA A 419 14.77 -10.49 -5.16
CA ALA A 419 15.00 -9.05 -5.30
C ALA A 419 14.09 -8.49 -6.40
N ARG A 420 13.96 -9.22 -7.51
CA ARG A 420 13.00 -8.88 -8.57
C ARG A 420 11.55 -9.00 -8.10
N LEU A 421 11.18 -10.08 -7.40
CA LEU A 421 9.84 -10.25 -6.81
C LEU A 421 9.49 -9.10 -5.85
N ALA A 422 10.39 -8.75 -4.95
CA ALA A 422 10.18 -7.67 -3.99
C ALA A 422 9.86 -6.35 -4.70
N ARG A 423 10.62 -6.02 -5.75
CA ARG A 423 10.39 -4.81 -6.56
C ARG A 423 9.11 -4.89 -7.40
N PHE A 424 8.79 -6.06 -7.94
CA PHE A 424 7.51 -6.33 -8.60
C PHE A 424 6.35 -5.99 -7.65
N LYS A 425 6.40 -6.47 -6.41
CA LYS A 425 5.34 -6.22 -5.41
C LYS A 425 5.29 -4.80 -4.89
N VAL A 426 6.42 -4.13 -4.75
CA VAL A 426 6.42 -2.69 -4.42
C VAL A 426 5.56 -1.91 -5.41
N ALA A 427 5.59 -2.26 -6.70
CA ALA A 427 4.76 -1.61 -7.70
C ALA A 427 3.33 -2.16 -7.76
N ASP A 428 3.18 -3.48 -7.78
CA ASP A 428 1.88 -4.16 -7.88
C ASP A 428 0.95 -3.81 -6.70
N GLY A 429 1.52 -3.72 -5.48
CA GLY A 429 0.82 -3.27 -4.28
C GLY A 429 0.71 -1.76 -4.12
N VAL A 430 1.08 -0.93 -5.11
CA VAL A 430 1.01 0.55 -5.05
C VAL A 430 1.99 1.19 -4.03
N PHE A 431 2.96 0.43 -3.52
CA PHE A 431 3.87 0.85 -2.45
C PHE A 431 5.12 1.60 -2.91
N CYS A 432 5.26 1.86 -4.21
CA CYS A 432 6.37 2.61 -4.80
C CYS A 432 6.73 3.91 -4.05
N HIS A 433 5.73 4.70 -3.63
CA HIS A 433 5.96 5.94 -2.90
C HIS A 433 6.39 5.72 -1.43
N PHE A 434 5.87 4.69 -0.75
CA PHE A 434 6.35 4.31 0.58
C PHE A 434 7.78 3.76 0.53
N TYR A 435 8.11 3.00 -0.51
CA TYR A 435 9.47 2.55 -0.81
C TYR A 435 10.43 3.73 -1.02
N HIS A 436 9.99 4.72 -1.81
CA HIS A 436 10.73 5.96 -2.02
C HIS A 436 10.98 6.69 -0.69
N ASP A 437 9.95 6.90 0.12
CA ASP A 437 10.06 7.67 1.37
C ASP A 437 10.80 6.91 2.47
N GLY A 438 10.73 5.58 2.43
CA GLY A 438 11.47 4.68 3.29
C GLY A 438 12.97 4.64 3.03
N GLY A 439 13.52 5.28 1.99
CA GLY A 439 14.97 5.22 1.74
C GLY A 439 15.37 4.52 0.44
N GLY A 440 14.47 3.70 -0.14
CA GLY A 440 14.81 2.78 -1.22
C GLY A 440 15.79 1.68 -0.79
N GLY A 441 16.34 0.94 -1.76
CA GLY A 441 17.29 -0.14 -1.52
C GLY A 441 16.66 -1.50 -1.22
N GLU A 442 17.50 -2.51 -1.07
CA GLU A 442 17.06 -3.92 -0.98
C GLU A 442 16.29 -4.22 0.30
N TYR A 443 16.67 -3.63 1.43
CA TYR A 443 15.91 -3.79 2.66
C TYR A 443 14.52 -3.16 2.54
N MET A 444 14.38 -1.96 1.96
CA MET A 444 13.05 -1.38 1.77
C MET A 444 12.22 -2.17 0.76
N ALA A 445 12.85 -2.78 -0.24
CA ALA A 445 12.17 -3.71 -1.13
C ALA A 445 11.71 -4.96 -0.35
N ALA A 446 12.50 -5.51 0.57
CA ALA A 446 12.08 -6.60 1.43
C ALA A 446 10.89 -6.21 2.32
N ILE A 447 10.95 -5.03 2.96
CA ILE A 447 9.87 -4.52 3.82
C ILE A 447 8.59 -4.27 2.99
N ALA A 448 8.63 -3.34 2.03
CA ALA A 448 7.43 -2.92 1.29
C ALA A 448 6.98 -3.95 0.24
N GLY A 449 7.90 -4.75 -0.29
CA GLY A 449 7.63 -5.74 -1.33
C GLY A 449 7.26 -7.11 -0.77
N LEU A 450 8.18 -7.76 -0.03
CA LEU A 450 7.91 -9.09 0.52
C LEU A 450 7.03 -9.04 1.79
N GLY A 451 7.03 -7.92 2.52
CA GLY A 451 6.10 -7.71 3.63
C GLY A 451 4.64 -7.66 3.20
N LEU A 452 4.33 -7.43 1.92
CA LEU A 452 2.98 -7.57 1.36
C LEU A 452 2.41 -8.99 1.48
N ALA A 453 3.19 -9.97 1.98
CA ALA A 453 2.65 -11.23 2.47
C ALA A 453 1.54 -11.03 3.51
N VAL A 454 1.52 -9.90 4.25
CA VAL A 454 0.40 -9.50 5.13
C VAL A 454 -0.93 -9.41 4.37
N HIS A 455 -0.91 -8.90 3.13
CA HIS A 455 -2.08 -8.85 2.24
C HIS A 455 -2.37 -10.21 1.62
N ASP A 456 -1.36 -10.76 0.95
CA ASP A 456 -1.49 -11.98 0.16
C ASP A 456 -1.89 -13.20 1.02
N TRP A 457 -1.68 -13.17 2.34
CA TRP A 457 -2.07 -14.24 3.27
C TRP A 457 -3.58 -14.45 3.36
N ILE A 458 -4.36 -13.37 3.39
CA ILE A 458 -5.82 -13.46 3.48
C ILE A 458 -6.40 -13.87 2.12
N ASP A 459 -5.76 -13.41 1.04
CA ASP A 459 -6.24 -13.61 -0.33
C ASP A 459 -5.69 -14.88 -1.01
N LEU A 460 -4.75 -15.59 -0.36
CA LEU A 460 -4.02 -16.74 -0.93
C LEU A 460 -4.90 -17.73 -1.70
N GLY A 461 -5.96 -18.27 -1.09
CA GLY A 461 -6.78 -19.27 -1.77
C GLY A 461 -7.50 -18.70 -2.98
N ALA A 462 -8.03 -17.48 -2.86
CA ALA A 462 -8.72 -16.78 -3.94
C ALA A 462 -7.79 -16.44 -5.12
N ASP A 463 -6.56 -16.02 -4.82
CA ASP A 463 -5.55 -15.69 -5.83
C ASP A 463 -5.09 -16.96 -6.55
N VAL A 464 -4.81 -18.03 -5.80
CA VAL A 464 -4.41 -19.31 -6.37
C VAL A 464 -5.52 -19.88 -7.25
N THR A 465 -6.75 -19.98 -6.74
CA THR A 465 -7.85 -20.58 -7.49
C THR A 465 -8.24 -19.77 -8.73
N SER A 466 -8.03 -18.46 -8.72
CA SER A 466 -8.27 -17.59 -9.88
C SER A 466 -7.07 -17.50 -10.82
N GLY A 467 -5.93 -18.13 -10.49
CA GLY A 467 -4.71 -18.04 -11.29
C GLY A 467 -4.16 -16.61 -11.37
N GLU A 468 -4.26 -15.86 -10.28
CA GLU A 468 -3.63 -14.57 -10.15
C GLU A 468 -2.10 -14.73 -10.10
N ILE A 469 -1.37 -13.84 -10.78
CA ILE A 469 0.09 -13.99 -10.98
C ILE A 469 0.92 -13.30 -9.90
N SER A 470 0.28 -12.54 -9.01
CA SER A 470 0.95 -11.59 -8.13
C SER A 470 1.05 -12.04 -6.67
N ASN A 471 0.40 -13.15 -6.26
CA ASN A 471 0.50 -13.62 -4.88
C ASN A 471 1.90 -14.15 -4.57
N ILE A 472 2.55 -13.62 -3.53
CA ILE A 472 3.96 -13.93 -3.25
C ILE A 472 4.19 -15.16 -2.39
N ILE A 473 3.19 -15.62 -1.66
CA ILE A 473 3.36 -16.70 -0.69
C ILE A 473 3.89 -17.97 -1.33
N PRO A 474 3.40 -18.41 -2.51
CA PRO A 474 4.01 -19.55 -3.21
C PRO A 474 5.51 -19.36 -3.47
N SER A 475 5.97 -18.14 -3.74
CA SER A 475 7.43 -17.91 -3.90
C SER A 475 8.19 -18.03 -2.59
N LEU A 476 7.60 -17.56 -1.49
CA LEU A 476 8.19 -17.63 -0.15
C LEU A 476 8.20 -19.06 0.41
N THR A 477 7.32 -19.95 -0.05
CA THR A 477 7.24 -21.36 0.39
C THR A 477 7.88 -22.36 -0.59
N GLY A 478 8.53 -21.89 -1.66
CA GLY A 478 9.07 -22.77 -2.70
C GLY A 478 7.99 -23.49 -3.53
N GLY A 479 6.80 -22.90 -3.60
CA GLY A 479 5.64 -23.35 -4.34
C GLY A 479 4.80 -24.39 -3.59
N SER A 480 5.00 -24.53 -2.28
CA SER A 480 4.23 -25.43 -1.43
C SER A 480 3.04 -24.73 -0.78
N LEU A 481 1.88 -25.37 -0.82
CA LEU A 481 0.67 -24.98 -0.08
C LEU A 481 0.41 -25.90 1.11
N GLU A 482 1.38 -26.73 1.49
CA GLU A 482 1.32 -27.58 2.68
C GLU A 482 1.44 -26.75 3.96
N GLU A 483 0.91 -27.28 5.06
CA GLU A 483 0.83 -26.56 6.33
C GLU A 483 2.20 -26.12 6.86
N GLU A 484 3.21 -27.00 6.81
CA GLU A 484 4.53 -26.72 7.41
C GLU A 484 5.25 -25.53 6.76
N PRO A 485 5.43 -25.44 5.43
CA PRO A 485 6.02 -24.26 4.80
C PRO A 485 5.23 -22.98 5.02
N LEU A 486 3.90 -23.05 5.01
CA LEU A 486 3.04 -21.90 5.26
C LEU A 486 3.18 -21.40 6.71
N ALA A 487 3.26 -22.31 7.68
CA ALA A 487 3.50 -21.98 9.08
C ALA A 487 4.88 -21.35 9.30
N GLU A 488 5.92 -21.82 8.58
CA GLU A 488 7.26 -21.22 8.65
C GLU A 488 7.27 -19.80 8.08
N MET A 489 6.67 -19.60 6.90
CA MET A 489 6.53 -18.27 6.29
C MET A 489 5.76 -17.33 7.23
N TYR A 490 4.64 -17.80 7.79
CA TYR A 490 3.86 -17.04 8.77
C TYR A 490 4.69 -16.66 10.01
N SER A 491 5.42 -17.62 10.60
CA SER A 491 6.30 -17.40 11.74
C SER A 491 7.37 -16.31 11.46
N ARG A 492 7.97 -16.34 10.27
CA ARG A 492 8.96 -15.34 9.82
C ARG A 492 8.33 -13.97 9.58
N LEU A 493 7.13 -13.93 9.00
CA LEU A 493 6.36 -12.71 8.79
C LEU A 493 6.06 -12.03 10.13
N VAL A 494 5.51 -12.77 11.10
CA VAL A 494 5.25 -12.25 12.45
C VAL A 494 6.55 -11.77 13.11
N GLY A 495 7.63 -12.52 12.96
CA GLY A 495 8.95 -12.11 13.46
C GLY A 495 9.46 -10.80 12.85
N ALA A 496 9.22 -10.57 11.56
CA ALA A 496 9.55 -9.31 10.89
C ALA A 496 8.68 -8.15 11.42
N LEU A 497 7.36 -8.36 11.60
CA LEU A 497 6.46 -7.35 12.17
C LEU A 497 6.89 -6.94 13.59
N ILE A 498 7.25 -7.91 14.44
CA ILE A 498 7.81 -7.66 15.78
C ILE A 498 9.10 -6.84 15.68
N TRP A 499 9.99 -7.21 14.76
CA TRP A 499 11.25 -6.50 14.57
C TRP A 499 11.01 -5.04 14.16
N TYR A 500 10.12 -4.78 13.20
CA TYR A 500 9.80 -3.42 12.76
C TYR A 500 9.20 -2.59 13.89
N ARG A 501 8.23 -3.13 14.63
CA ARG A 501 7.67 -2.46 15.79
C ARG A 501 8.74 -2.06 16.82
N ASN A 502 9.69 -2.95 17.09
CA ASN A 502 10.68 -2.71 18.14
C ASN A 502 11.86 -1.82 17.70
N ASN A 503 12.20 -1.79 16.41
CA ASN A 503 13.45 -1.18 15.93
C ASN A 503 13.25 -0.07 14.89
N ASP A 504 12.14 -0.07 14.16
CA ASP A 504 11.89 0.86 13.04
C ASP A 504 10.38 1.18 12.86
N PRO A 505 9.64 1.52 13.93
CA PRO A 505 8.17 1.56 13.91
C PRO A 505 7.61 2.71 13.05
N TYR A 506 8.41 3.74 12.77
CA TYR A 506 8.01 4.94 12.03
C TYR A 506 8.42 4.93 10.56
N ASN A 507 9.09 3.86 10.10
CA ASN A 507 9.46 3.69 8.70
C ASN A 507 8.25 3.67 7.77
N PRO A 508 8.17 4.51 6.72
CA PRO A 508 7.05 4.50 5.79
C PRO A 508 6.75 3.12 5.16
N ALA A 509 7.79 2.35 4.82
CA ALA A 509 7.64 1.00 4.30
C ALA A 509 7.13 0.01 5.36
N ALA A 510 7.50 0.16 6.64
CA ALA A 510 6.99 -0.72 7.69
C ALA A 510 5.57 -0.30 8.12
N LEU A 511 5.32 1.00 8.21
CA LEU A 511 4.00 1.56 8.45
C LEU A 511 3.02 1.14 7.36
N SER A 512 3.42 1.05 6.09
CA SER A 512 2.53 0.53 5.06
C SER A 512 2.08 -0.91 5.34
N LEU A 513 2.92 -1.76 5.93
CA LEU A 513 2.52 -3.10 6.37
C LEU A 513 1.52 -3.07 7.53
N MET A 514 1.83 -2.28 8.57
CA MET A 514 0.92 -2.11 9.72
C MET A 514 -0.45 -1.60 9.26
N VAL A 515 -0.45 -0.60 8.41
CA VAL A 515 -1.67 0.06 7.95
C VAL A 515 -2.42 -0.80 6.93
N THR A 516 -1.74 -1.66 6.17
CA THR A 516 -2.39 -2.70 5.34
C THR A 516 -3.20 -3.68 6.20
N ASN A 517 -2.64 -4.12 7.34
CA ASN A 517 -3.40 -4.93 8.29
C ASN A 517 -4.70 -4.22 8.70
N TRP A 518 -4.62 -2.97 9.14
CA TRP A 518 -5.80 -2.22 9.58
C TRP A 518 -6.77 -1.91 8.45
N TRP A 519 -6.25 -1.67 7.25
CA TRP A 519 -7.04 -1.52 6.04
C TRP A 519 -7.87 -2.77 5.76
N HIS A 520 -7.39 -4.00 5.95
CA HIS A 520 -8.24 -5.19 5.80
C HIS A 520 -9.44 -5.21 6.75
N PHE A 521 -9.32 -4.63 7.94
CA PHE A 521 -10.41 -4.51 8.91
C PHE A 521 -11.33 -3.32 8.61
N ALA A 522 -10.82 -2.25 8.00
CA ALA A 522 -11.59 -1.08 7.60
C ALA A 522 -12.14 -1.15 6.17
N ASN A 523 -11.72 -2.13 5.37
CA ASN A 523 -12.14 -2.38 4.01
C ASN A 523 -13.14 -3.54 3.99
N CYS A 524 -14.32 -3.26 3.44
CA CYS A 524 -15.43 -4.19 3.40
C CYS A 524 -15.14 -5.49 2.60
N ARG A 525 -14.12 -5.49 1.73
CA ARG A 525 -13.78 -6.60 0.80
C ARG A 525 -13.32 -7.89 1.48
N HIS A 526 -12.37 -7.79 2.41
CA HIS A 526 -11.58 -8.94 2.87
C HIS A 526 -12.23 -9.75 3.99
N ARG A 527 -13.17 -9.12 4.74
CA ARG A 527 -14.02 -9.79 5.75
C ARG A 527 -13.27 -10.72 6.72
N PRO A 528 -12.17 -10.26 7.34
CA PRO A 528 -11.30 -11.10 8.16
C PRO A 528 -12.03 -11.73 9.36
N VAL A 529 -12.97 -11.02 9.99
CA VAL A 529 -13.72 -11.56 11.15
C VAL A 529 -14.70 -12.66 10.75
N SER A 530 -15.42 -12.49 9.64
CA SER A 530 -16.25 -13.57 9.09
C SER A 530 -15.42 -14.80 8.74
N LEU A 531 -14.23 -14.63 8.15
CA LEU A 531 -13.29 -15.71 7.82
C LEU A 531 -12.78 -16.45 9.05
N LEU A 532 -12.39 -15.71 10.11
CA LEU A 532 -11.99 -16.29 11.39
C LEU A 532 -13.06 -17.25 11.92
N GLY A 533 -14.33 -16.85 11.84
CA GLY A 533 -15.49 -17.66 12.22
C GLY A 533 -15.80 -18.86 11.32
N ARG A 534 -14.92 -19.21 10.35
CA ARG A 534 -15.01 -20.40 9.49
C ARG A 534 -13.97 -21.46 9.80
N THR A 535 -13.09 -21.20 10.75
CA THR A 535 -12.13 -22.17 11.26
C THR A 535 -12.53 -22.66 12.65
N ASP A 536 -12.23 -23.91 12.95
CA ASP A 536 -12.25 -24.38 14.34
C ASP A 536 -10.84 -24.17 14.91
N LEU A 537 -10.71 -23.16 15.76
CA LEU A 537 -9.45 -22.89 16.44
C LEU A 537 -9.31 -23.79 17.66
N ASP A 538 -8.20 -24.52 17.71
CA ASP A 538 -7.61 -25.00 18.95
C ASP A 538 -6.39 -24.12 19.26
N ALA A 539 -6.39 -23.46 20.41
CA ALA A 539 -5.36 -22.50 20.81
C ALA A 539 -3.95 -23.09 20.79
N VAL A 540 -3.81 -24.40 21.07
CA VAL A 540 -2.50 -25.09 21.06
C VAL A 540 -2.02 -25.37 19.64
N THR A 541 -2.92 -25.73 18.74
CA THR A 541 -2.57 -25.96 17.33
C THR A 541 -2.44 -24.65 16.56
N SER A 542 -3.07 -23.56 17.01
CA SER A 542 -3.11 -22.29 16.27
C SER A 542 -2.00 -21.32 16.67
N GLY A 543 -1.41 -21.47 17.86
CA GLY A 543 -0.30 -20.65 18.32
C GLY A 543 1.00 -20.99 17.59
N ILE A 544 1.46 -20.09 16.71
CA ILE A 544 2.73 -20.20 15.99
C ILE A 544 3.73 -19.20 16.59
N ALA A 545 4.84 -19.70 17.15
CA ALA A 545 5.88 -18.82 17.66
C ALA A 545 6.58 -18.08 16.52
N ALA A 546 6.84 -16.80 16.72
CA ALA A 546 7.49 -15.94 15.73
C ALA A 546 9.00 -16.24 15.62
N THR A 547 9.51 -16.27 14.39
CA THR A 547 10.95 -16.36 14.09
C THR A 547 11.48 -14.94 13.91
N VAL A 548 11.92 -14.31 15.02
CA VAL A 548 12.39 -12.92 15.01
C VAL A 548 13.83 -12.86 14.46
N PRO A 549 14.11 -12.02 13.44
CA PRO A 549 15.46 -11.89 12.91
C PRO A 549 16.39 -11.12 13.87
N GLU A 550 17.69 -11.42 13.80
CA GLU A 550 18.72 -10.73 14.61
C GLU A 550 18.97 -9.28 14.16
N GLY A 551 18.80 -9.02 12.87
CA GLY A 551 18.97 -7.71 12.26
C GLY A 551 17.76 -7.32 11.43
N ARG A 552 17.89 -6.23 10.66
CA ARG A 552 16.82 -5.81 9.75
C ARG A 552 16.46 -6.97 8.81
N PRO A 553 15.18 -7.34 8.69
CA PRO A 553 14.75 -8.44 7.83
C PRO A 553 15.27 -8.25 6.39
N SER A 554 16.07 -9.20 5.91
CA SER A 554 16.50 -9.28 4.51
C SER A 554 15.45 -9.97 3.65
N LEU A 555 15.65 -10.01 2.34
CA LEU A 555 14.77 -10.77 1.43
C LEU A 555 14.64 -12.25 1.85
N GLU A 556 15.76 -12.89 2.14
CA GLU A 556 15.82 -14.32 2.53
C GLU A 556 15.18 -14.60 3.89
N HIS A 557 15.00 -13.60 4.75
CA HIS A 557 14.30 -13.79 6.03
C HIS A 557 12.89 -14.36 5.83
N PHE A 558 12.20 -13.93 4.77
CA PHE A 558 10.82 -14.30 4.49
C PHE A 558 10.67 -15.68 3.84
N ARG A 559 11.75 -16.22 3.27
CA ARG A 559 11.71 -17.52 2.58
C ARG A 559 11.73 -18.66 3.59
N ALA A 560 10.79 -19.58 3.45
CA ALA A 560 10.79 -20.84 4.18
C ALA A 560 12.00 -21.69 3.75
N CYS A 561 12.75 -22.21 4.72
CA CYS A 561 13.95 -23.00 4.47
C CYS A 561 13.94 -24.35 5.21
N GLY A 562 12.78 -24.80 5.70
CA GLY A 562 12.62 -26.03 6.46
C GLY A 562 12.90 -25.85 7.96
N THR A 563 12.85 -24.61 8.47
CA THR A 563 12.95 -24.36 9.91
C THR A 563 11.69 -24.87 10.60
N LYS A 564 11.86 -25.78 11.55
CA LYS A 564 10.74 -26.31 12.33
C LYS A 564 10.13 -25.21 13.20
N VAL A 565 8.86 -24.94 12.98
CA VAL A 565 8.07 -23.98 13.76
C VAL A 565 7.70 -24.55 15.12
N GLU A 566 7.89 -23.76 16.17
CA GLU A 566 7.37 -24.07 17.50
C GLU A 566 5.86 -23.72 17.57
N ARG A 567 5.05 -24.71 17.96
CA ARG A 567 3.64 -24.50 18.33
C ARG A 567 3.47 -24.67 19.83
N SER A 568 2.87 -23.68 20.47
CA SER A 568 2.63 -23.67 21.91
C SER A 568 1.58 -22.62 22.27
N GLU A 569 1.16 -22.56 23.54
CA GLU A 569 0.27 -21.50 24.05
C GLU A 569 0.99 -20.16 24.26
N ARG A 570 2.33 -20.15 24.15
CA ARG A 570 3.16 -18.97 24.40
C ARG A 570 2.80 -17.77 23.52
N PRO A 571 2.54 -17.90 22.20
CA PRO A 571 2.15 -16.78 21.34
C PRO A 571 0.86 -16.11 21.81
N LEU A 572 -0.14 -16.89 22.22
CA LEU A 572 -1.38 -16.34 22.81
C LEU A 572 -1.09 -15.60 24.12
N ALA A 573 -0.26 -16.17 25.00
CA ALA A 573 0.15 -15.49 26.23
C ALA A 573 0.90 -14.17 25.98
N ASN A 574 1.76 -14.11 24.94
CA ASN A 574 2.41 -12.87 24.52
C ASN A 574 1.39 -11.84 24.03
N ALA A 575 0.42 -12.25 23.22
CA ALA A 575 -0.65 -11.38 22.73
C ALA A 575 -1.48 -10.81 23.89
N GLU A 576 -1.82 -11.64 24.88
CA GLU A 576 -2.53 -11.18 26.08
C GLU A 576 -1.68 -10.22 26.92
N ALA A 577 -0.40 -10.53 27.13
CA ALA A 577 0.52 -9.65 27.86
C ALA A 577 0.67 -8.29 27.16
N ARG A 578 0.77 -8.28 25.83
CA ARG A 578 0.82 -7.05 25.02
C ARG A 578 -0.46 -6.23 25.17
N LEU A 579 -1.62 -6.86 25.08
CA LEU A 579 -2.90 -6.18 25.28
C LEU A 579 -3.04 -5.62 26.70
N GLN A 580 -2.65 -6.39 27.73
CA GLN A 580 -2.70 -5.91 29.11
C GLN A 580 -1.75 -4.74 29.35
N SER A 581 -0.55 -4.78 28.77
CA SER A 581 0.40 -3.66 28.81
C SER A 581 -0.24 -2.40 28.22
N LEU A 582 -0.86 -2.50 27.04
CA LEU A 582 -1.54 -1.39 26.39
C LEU A 582 -2.75 -0.87 27.21
N LEU A 583 -3.56 -1.76 27.78
CA LEU A 583 -4.68 -1.39 28.64
C LEU A 583 -4.22 -0.65 29.91
N SER A 584 -3.01 -0.95 30.40
CA SER A 584 -2.42 -0.32 31.56
C SER A 584 -1.76 1.03 31.27
N SER A 585 -1.56 1.38 29.99
CA SER A 585 -0.83 2.58 29.56
C SER A 585 -1.74 3.77 29.17
N ASP A 586 -3.01 3.76 29.57
CA ASP A 586 -4.02 4.77 29.20
C ASP A 586 -4.11 4.97 27.67
N PRO A 587 -4.61 3.95 26.94
CA PRO A 587 -4.62 3.99 25.48
C PRO A 587 -5.54 5.08 24.95
N LEU A 588 -5.28 5.57 23.74
CA LEU A 588 -6.13 6.58 23.10
C LEU A 588 -7.59 6.12 23.06
N PRO A 589 -8.59 7.02 23.18
CA PRO A 589 -10.00 6.65 23.15
C PRO A 589 -10.39 5.84 21.89
N GLU A 590 -9.84 6.19 20.73
CA GLU A 590 -10.07 5.50 19.47
C GLU A 590 -9.45 4.09 19.49
N THR A 591 -8.23 3.95 20.00
CA THR A 591 -7.58 2.65 20.22
C THR A 591 -8.37 1.80 21.20
N ARG A 592 -8.90 2.40 22.27
CA ARG A 592 -9.71 1.71 23.27
C ARG A 592 -11.00 1.17 22.65
N ALA A 593 -11.65 1.94 21.77
CA ALA A 593 -12.82 1.48 21.03
C ALA A 593 -12.49 0.25 20.14
N VAL A 594 -11.33 0.24 19.46
CA VAL A 594 -10.87 -0.94 18.70
C VAL A 594 -10.65 -2.14 19.62
N ILE A 595 -10.08 -1.93 20.81
CA ILE A 595 -9.89 -3.00 21.80
C ILE A 595 -11.22 -3.61 22.22
N ASP A 596 -12.20 -2.78 22.55
CA ASP A 596 -13.46 -3.22 23.12
C ASP A 596 -14.37 -3.86 22.04
N LEU A 597 -14.36 -3.34 20.81
CA LEU A 597 -15.25 -3.77 19.72
C LEU A 597 -14.67 -4.88 18.83
N LEU A 598 -13.35 -5.00 18.72
CA LEU A 598 -12.69 -5.94 17.81
C LEU A 598 -11.72 -6.89 18.52
N ILE A 599 -10.70 -6.35 19.19
CA ILE A 599 -9.57 -7.16 19.69
C ILE A 599 -9.98 -8.09 20.83
N SER A 600 -10.69 -7.58 21.84
CA SER A 600 -11.15 -8.38 22.97
C SER A 600 -12.13 -9.47 22.55
N PRO A 601 -13.14 -9.18 21.69
CA PRO A 601 -13.97 -10.24 21.10
C PRO A 601 -13.18 -11.31 20.35
N ILE A 602 -12.21 -10.95 19.50
CA ILE A 602 -11.37 -11.92 18.78
C ILE A 602 -10.57 -12.79 19.75
N LEU A 603 -9.90 -12.20 20.74
CA LEU A 603 -9.14 -12.96 21.72
C LEU A 603 -10.03 -13.89 22.55
N ASN A 604 -11.23 -13.44 22.93
CA ASN A 604 -12.18 -14.29 23.62
C ASN A 604 -12.61 -15.47 22.74
N TYR A 605 -12.85 -15.26 21.44
CA TYR A 605 -13.17 -16.31 20.49
C TYR A 605 -12.04 -17.33 20.33
N VAL A 606 -10.80 -16.86 20.19
CA VAL A 606 -9.59 -17.70 20.15
C VAL A 606 -9.49 -18.56 21.43
N LYS A 607 -9.89 -18.01 22.58
CA LYS A 607 -9.91 -18.71 23.88
C LYS A 607 -11.09 -19.64 24.10
N GLY A 608 -11.99 -19.79 23.14
CA GLY A 608 -13.11 -20.72 23.24
C GLY A 608 -14.49 -20.09 23.29
N ALA A 609 -14.61 -18.75 23.31
CA ALA A 609 -15.91 -18.11 23.23
C ALA A 609 -16.58 -18.38 21.87
N ASP A 610 -17.90 -18.26 21.85
CA ASP A 610 -18.70 -18.65 20.69
C ASP A 610 -19.04 -17.51 19.74
N SER A 611 -18.76 -16.26 20.13
CA SER A 611 -19.22 -15.07 19.43
C SER A 611 -18.11 -14.20 18.85
N LEU A 612 -18.43 -13.54 17.74
CA LEU A 612 -17.59 -12.56 17.05
C LEU A 612 -18.45 -11.33 16.68
N PRO A 613 -17.83 -10.13 16.55
CA PRO A 613 -18.54 -8.95 16.08
C PRO A 613 -18.84 -9.05 14.59
N PHE A 614 -19.84 -8.32 14.11
CA PHE A 614 -20.02 -8.10 12.67
C PHE A 614 -19.01 -7.08 12.15
N GLU A 615 -18.64 -7.16 10.86
CA GLU A 615 -17.75 -6.20 10.22
C GLU A 615 -18.21 -4.76 10.41
N ASN A 616 -19.50 -4.49 10.20
CA ASN A 616 -20.05 -3.14 10.34
C ASN A 616 -20.02 -2.57 11.77
N GLU A 617 -19.85 -3.41 12.81
CA GLU A 617 -19.86 -2.97 14.22
C GLU A 617 -18.54 -2.35 14.68
N TYR A 618 -17.40 -2.79 14.11
CA TYR A 618 -16.08 -2.31 14.53
C TYR A 618 -15.41 -1.39 13.50
N LEU A 619 -15.90 -1.39 12.25
CA LEU A 619 -15.27 -0.66 11.14
C LEU A 619 -15.07 0.83 11.46
N GLY A 620 -16.08 1.48 12.06
CA GLY A 620 -15.97 2.87 12.50
C GLY A 620 -14.83 3.07 13.51
N ALA A 621 -14.71 2.20 14.51
CA ALA A 621 -13.62 2.32 15.50
C ALA A 621 -12.24 2.15 14.87
N VAL A 622 -12.08 1.22 13.92
CA VAL A 622 -10.82 1.03 13.19
C VAL A 622 -10.48 2.27 12.36
N LEU A 623 -11.46 2.84 11.65
CA LEU A 623 -11.25 4.08 10.89
C LEU A 623 -10.84 5.24 11.80
N ALA A 624 -11.54 5.44 12.92
CA ALA A 624 -11.22 6.47 13.90
C ALA A 624 -9.79 6.33 14.41
N ALA A 625 -9.37 5.09 14.75
CA ALA A 625 -8.01 4.82 15.20
C ALA A 625 -6.99 5.12 14.10
N MET A 626 -7.21 4.71 12.85
CA MET A 626 -6.32 4.98 11.72
C MET A 626 -6.11 6.49 11.48
N ILE A 627 -7.18 7.28 11.57
CA ILE A 627 -7.12 8.74 11.33
C ILE A 627 -6.78 9.57 12.58
N GLY A 628 -6.61 8.94 13.73
CA GLY A 628 -6.31 9.60 15.00
C GLY A 628 -5.12 10.56 14.90
N ARG A 629 -5.25 11.74 15.55
CA ARG A 629 -4.32 12.87 15.41
C ARG A 629 -3.09 12.81 16.32
N ASN A 630 -3.14 12.05 17.41
CA ASN A 630 -1.96 11.77 18.25
C ASN A 630 -1.10 10.69 17.59
N HIS A 631 -0.36 11.06 16.55
CA HIS A 631 0.28 10.10 15.63
C HIS A 631 1.35 9.22 16.27
N ALA A 632 2.25 9.78 17.08
CA ALA A 632 3.32 9.00 17.71
C ALA A 632 2.78 7.89 18.61
N GLN A 633 1.82 8.21 19.49
CA GLN A 633 1.16 7.22 20.35
C GLN A 633 0.31 6.26 19.52
N LYS A 634 -0.53 6.78 18.60
CA LYS A 634 -1.36 5.96 17.71
C LYS A 634 -0.56 4.86 17.00
N ILE A 635 0.59 5.20 16.41
CA ILE A 635 1.40 4.23 15.66
C ILE A 635 1.86 3.08 16.54
N GLU A 636 2.39 3.40 17.72
CA GLU A 636 2.86 2.41 18.68
C GLU A 636 1.71 1.47 19.11
N GLU A 637 0.56 2.06 19.44
CA GLU A 637 -0.63 1.31 19.85
C GLU A 637 -1.22 0.45 18.71
N LEU A 638 -1.28 0.98 17.49
CA LEU A 638 -1.78 0.25 16.31
C LEU A 638 -0.84 -0.90 15.92
N TRP A 639 0.47 -0.74 16.08
CA TRP A 639 1.37 -1.86 15.92
C TRP A 639 1.13 -2.94 16.97
N ASP A 640 0.98 -2.53 18.24
CA ASP A 640 0.79 -3.46 19.33
C ASP A 640 -0.51 -4.25 19.15
N LEU A 641 -1.61 -3.59 18.78
CA LEU A 641 -2.87 -4.25 18.49
C LEU A 641 -2.81 -5.16 17.24
N ALA A 642 -2.04 -4.78 16.21
CA ALA A 642 -1.83 -5.65 15.06
C ALA A 642 -1.10 -6.92 15.50
N LEU A 643 -0.01 -6.78 16.28
CA LEU A 643 0.72 -7.93 16.81
C LEU A 643 -0.15 -8.81 17.72
N VAL A 644 -1.11 -8.27 18.47
CA VAL A 644 -2.08 -9.11 19.20
C VAL A 644 -2.87 -10.04 18.26
N LEU A 645 -3.31 -9.57 17.10
CA LEU A 645 -4.05 -10.37 16.11
C LEU A 645 -3.17 -11.46 15.47
N TRP A 646 -1.92 -11.12 15.17
CA TRP A 646 -0.98 -12.04 14.52
C TRP A 646 -0.40 -13.06 15.52
N GLU A 647 0.03 -12.64 16.72
CA GLU A 647 0.58 -13.54 17.75
C GLU A 647 -0.48 -14.47 18.35
N SER A 648 -1.75 -14.07 18.42
CA SER A 648 -2.83 -14.92 18.97
C SER A 648 -3.24 -16.07 18.06
N GLY A 649 -2.76 -16.12 16.82
CA GLY A 649 -3.17 -17.12 15.81
C GLY A 649 -4.48 -16.78 15.11
N ALA A 650 -5.13 -15.65 15.43
CA ALA A 650 -6.33 -15.21 14.72
C ALA A 650 -6.03 -14.97 13.22
N MET A 651 -4.93 -14.31 12.88
CA MET A 651 -4.59 -14.10 11.46
C MET A 651 -4.15 -15.38 10.76
N TRP A 652 -3.53 -16.33 11.47
CA TRP A 652 -3.28 -17.68 10.91
C TRP A 652 -4.60 -18.33 10.50
N ALA A 653 -5.58 -18.34 11.39
CA ALA A 653 -6.92 -18.86 11.15
C ALA A 653 -7.61 -18.22 9.94
N VAL A 654 -7.53 -16.90 9.84
CA VAL A 654 -8.11 -16.14 8.72
C VAL A 654 -7.51 -16.60 7.38
N GLY A 655 -6.19 -16.77 7.29
CA GLY A 655 -5.57 -17.25 6.06
C GLY A 655 -5.85 -18.73 5.77
N VAL A 656 -5.98 -19.58 6.79
CA VAL A 656 -6.43 -20.98 6.61
C VAL A 656 -7.85 -21.03 6.03
N ALA A 657 -8.77 -20.18 6.51
CA ALA A 657 -10.09 -20.04 5.90
C ALA A 657 -10.00 -19.52 4.47
N GLY A 658 -9.17 -18.48 4.24
CA GLY A 658 -8.96 -17.90 2.92
C GLY A 658 -8.41 -18.91 1.91
N LEU A 659 -7.53 -19.82 2.34
CA LEU A 659 -6.98 -20.90 1.51
C LEU A 659 -8.05 -21.88 1.00
N CYS A 660 -9.21 -21.94 1.67
CA CYS A 660 -10.33 -22.80 1.29
C CYS A 660 -11.20 -22.22 0.16
N TYR A 661 -10.97 -20.98 -0.29
CA TYR A 661 -11.74 -20.39 -1.38
C TYR A 661 -11.59 -21.19 -2.68
N THR A 662 -12.72 -21.35 -3.38
CA THR A 662 -12.75 -21.86 -4.75
C THR A 662 -13.39 -20.83 -5.68
N HIS A 663 -12.94 -20.79 -6.94
CA HIS A 663 -13.46 -19.87 -7.94
C HIS A 663 -13.81 -20.59 -9.24
N ASN A 664 -15.05 -20.39 -9.70
CA ASN A 664 -15.59 -20.99 -10.92
C ASN A 664 -15.75 -20.00 -12.08
N GLY A 665 -15.29 -18.75 -11.92
CA GLY A 665 -15.31 -17.70 -12.95
C GLY A 665 -14.07 -17.70 -13.86
N LYS A 666 -13.73 -16.54 -14.43
CA LYS A 666 -12.50 -16.37 -15.23
C LYS A 666 -11.31 -16.00 -14.36
N SER A 667 -10.10 -16.23 -14.88
CA SER A 667 -8.87 -15.93 -14.18
C SER A 667 -8.78 -14.46 -13.75
N ASN A 668 -8.05 -14.19 -12.66
CA ASN A 668 -7.94 -12.90 -11.97
C ASN A 668 -9.31 -12.36 -11.49
N CYS A 669 -9.59 -12.43 -10.19
CA CYS A 669 -10.91 -12.13 -9.63
C CYS A 669 -10.96 -10.86 -8.78
N ASP A 670 -9.98 -9.96 -8.91
CA ASP A 670 -9.78 -8.89 -7.92
C ASP A 670 -10.61 -7.63 -8.13
N ARG A 671 -11.35 -7.56 -9.24
CA ARG A 671 -12.05 -6.36 -9.70
C ARG A 671 -13.55 -6.61 -9.82
N ALA A 672 -14.37 -5.57 -9.72
CA ALA A 672 -15.83 -5.65 -9.91
C ALA A 672 -16.20 -5.83 -11.40
N ARG A 673 -15.56 -6.78 -12.08
CA ARG A 673 -15.86 -7.19 -13.45
C ARG A 673 -17.24 -7.83 -13.51
N ASP A 674 -17.80 -7.91 -14.71
CA ASP A 674 -19.11 -8.52 -14.94
C ASP A 674 -19.17 -10.02 -14.52
N ASP A 675 -18.02 -10.68 -14.30
CA ASP A 675 -17.90 -12.05 -13.81
C ASP A 675 -17.58 -12.19 -12.30
N PHE A 676 -17.35 -11.09 -11.58
CA PHE A 676 -17.19 -11.10 -10.13
C PHE A 676 -18.58 -11.19 -9.47
N SER A 677 -19.03 -12.42 -9.17
CA SER A 677 -20.31 -12.63 -8.50
C SER A 677 -20.18 -13.42 -7.22
N GLU A 678 -21.10 -13.23 -6.27
CA GLU A 678 -21.11 -14.09 -5.08
C GLU A 678 -21.26 -15.57 -5.48
N ALA A 679 -21.96 -15.84 -6.59
CA ALA A 679 -22.18 -17.17 -7.13
C ALA A 679 -20.94 -17.82 -7.79
N THR A 680 -19.88 -17.06 -8.07
CA THR A 680 -18.62 -17.63 -8.59
C THR A 680 -17.67 -18.08 -7.50
N TRP A 681 -17.96 -17.74 -6.25
CA TRP A 681 -17.21 -18.13 -5.05
C TRP A 681 -17.88 -19.30 -4.34
N GLY A 682 -17.07 -20.27 -3.93
CA GLY A 682 -17.50 -21.47 -3.18
C GLY A 682 -16.57 -21.77 -2.01
#